data_AF-A0AAV2FGN9-F1
#
_entry.id   AF-A0AAV2FGN9-F1
#
_cell.length_a   1.000
_cell.length_b   1.000
_cell.length_c   1.000
_cell.angle_alpha   90.00
_cell.angle_beta   90.00
_cell.angle_gamma   90.00
#
_symmetry.space_group_name_H-M   'P 1'
#
loop_
_entity.id
_entity.type
_entity.pdbx_description
1 polymer ?
#
loop_
_entity_poly.entity_id
_entity_poly.type
_entity_poly.pdbx_seq_one_letter_code
_entity_poly.pdbx_strand_id
1 'polypeptide(L)'
;MSLVAEEREFACFNGESAMEVDDTEEGEEDPFLAFVEYARSVLSPDDEDGGGDGGRDLDSEAEVSRPGWSWIAARILKTCIAYSSGVTAGILLSELSQAWSEQHRFGAPKKRPEIVNQLKKKHRRSKLPNTVTIDSVHEKNFITLSSVLEAVIVDIFVLPGTNIYMLTLGDFWSSNTIDLFMHRRYYDLVDPSNEILKKGREIFLTGCYLRTAREGSGYPRLLPTEYLVIILDDDQDDDAMLIAARFCSDSFSSVSLQQAQNGISYSLYARIESIGPLEAKGSFCNVQRKQVTLVDNEDKRLKFLLWGEQVLLANLLSVGSMIALDQPFITSSNDIAVETDSEICLEYGSATQLYLVPFVQHEEQVYISSSSSQIRHQGSRLSLTALTPTPRVSQVSLPCDSLGSIDFSSYPFRSFITDLTDKMTGFSLYGIVTDIHCERSATKVIFYLGIEDTSGSILAKLHFVSSWSLGRLSPGHSVFISGLSSNTSKKNRLEVSWFENQPGSSFINLSCLPALLNSSCLHKLSRLSDLSTEASCTYICRVRLDQVSQCHVNTDFAHSSCGRPAKLTPSGNLECSFCQCSCDSEVVRTLFLKIPVADETAKIFGWCSGPTAAEMLQISADEFFELPEDEQFMYPSSLENECFVVALVNSKRPGYGRGHCIDLEDNAVSWEITRAQNVNNAG
;
A
#
# COMPACT_ATOMS: atom_id res chain seq x y z
N MET A 1 -14.91 43.95 11.44
CA MET A 1 -14.36 44.87 12.44
C MET A 1 -14.07 44.03 13.69
N SER A 2 -12.77 43.90 14.04
CA SER A 2 -12.15 43.33 15.26
C SER A 2 -12.67 41.97 15.76
N LEU A 3 -12.00 40.82 15.56
CA LEU A 3 -10.75 40.36 16.22
C LEU A 3 -10.70 40.65 17.73
N VAL A 4 -10.89 39.59 18.53
CA VAL A 4 -10.08 39.33 19.74
C VAL A 4 -9.85 37.82 19.79
N ALA A 5 -8.59 37.44 19.59
CA ALA A 5 -8.05 36.11 19.84
C ALA A 5 -7.69 36.02 21.33
N GLU A 6 -8.09 34.93 22.00
CA GLU A 6 -7.46 34.49 23.24
C GLU A 6 -6.44 33.41 22.87
N GLU A 7 -5.17 33.79 22.90
CA GLU A 7 -4.03 32.89 22.91
C GLU A 7 -4.00 32.15 24.26
N ARG A 8 -4.07 30.82 24.22
CA ARG A 8 -3.53 29.97 25.28
C ARG A 8 -2.53 29.01 24.65
N GLU A 9 -1.30 29.12 25.15
CA GLU A 9 -0.10 28.39 24.77
C GLU A 9 -0.37 26.88 24.66
N PHE A 10 -0.23 26.35 23.45
CA PHE A 10 0.00 24.93 23.21
C PHE A 10 1.44 24.62 23.60
N ALA A 11 1.63 23.96 24.73
CA ALA A 11 2.85 23.21 24.98
C ALA A 11 2.84 21.99 24.05
N CYS A 12 3.52 22.11 22.91
CA CYS A 12 3.87 20.98 22.07
C CYS A 12 4.79 20.05 22.89
N PHE A 13 4.23 18.93 23.37
CA PHE A 13 5.05 17.79 23.73
C PHE A 13 5.68 17.26 22.43
N ASN A 14 6.95 17.59 22.22
CA ASN A 14 7.82 16.92 21.26
C ASN A 14 7.92 15.44 21.67
N GLY A 15 7.07 14.61 21.08
CA GLY A 15 7.28 13.18 20.96
C GLY A 15 8.01 12.89 19.66
N GLU A 16 9.28 13.29 19.58
CA GLU A 16 10.21 12.75 18.60
C GLU A 16 10.44 11.28 18.96
N SER A 17 9.63 10.38 18.39
CA SER A 17 10.07 8.99 18.21
C SER A 17 10.91 8.94 16.95
N ALA A 18 12.06 9.62 16.98
CA ALA A 18 13.15 9.35 16.08
C ALA A 18 13.60 7.91 16.39
N MET A 19 13.50 7.02 15.41
CA MET A 19 14.24 5.77 15.47
C MET A 19 15.72 6.15 15.46
N GLU A 20 16.35 6.14 16.64
CA GLU A 20 17.79 6.03 16.77
C GLU A 20 18.17 4.66 16.19
N VAL A 21 18.62 4.69 14.93
CA VAL A 21 19.37 3.58 14.36
C VAL A 21 20.71 3.59 15.07
N ASP A 22 20.98 2.55 15.84
CA ASP A 22 22.24 2.33 16.53
C ASP A 22 23.38 2.40 15.50
N ASP A 23 24.29 3.37 15.67
CA ASP A 23 25.48 3.57 14.83
C ASP A 23 26.41 2.36 15.00
N THR A 24 26.09 1.30 14.27
CA THR A 24 26.97 0.16 14.06
C THR A 24 27.62 0.36 12.70
N GLU A 25 28.95 0.27 12.65
CA GLU A 25 29.77 0.48 11.45
C GLU A 25 29.33 -0.44 10.29
N GLU A 26 28.43 0.03 9.43
CA GLU A 26 27.93 -0.71 8.27
C GLU A 26 28.20 0.10 6.99
N GLY A 27 28.74 -0.55 5.96
CA GLY A 27 29.09 0.08 4.69
C GLY A 27 27.90 0.80 4.07
N GLU A 28 28.15 1.81 3.21
CA GLU A 28 27.14 2.58 2.48
C GLU A 28 26.15 1.67 1.74
N GLU A 29 25.13 1.18 2.44
CA GLU A 29 24.09 0.36 1.86
C GLU A 29 23.00 1.30 1.34
N ASP A 30 22.69 1.16 0.06
CA ASP A 30 21.69 1.96 -0.63
C ASP A 30 20.35 1.92 0.12
N PRO A 31 19.80 3.07 0.57
CA PRO A 31 18.57 3.12 1.36
C PRO A 31 17.37 2.41 0.69
N PHE A 32 17.32 2.41 -0.65
CA PHE A 32 16.29 1.68 -1.38
C PHE A 32 16.45 0.16 -1.19
N LEU A 33 17.68 -0.36 -1.23
CA LEU A 33 17.96 -1.78 -1.00
C LEU A 33 17.67 -2.19 0.44
N ALA A 34 18.09 -1.36 1.41
CA ALA A 34 17.77 -1.58 2.82
C ALA A 34 16.25 -1.64 3.06
N PHE A 35 15.48 -0.77 2.40
CA PHE A 35 14.02 -0.80 2.50
C PHE A 35 13.40 -2.07 1.86
N VAL A 36 13.94 -2.56 0.74
CA VAL A 36 13.47 -3.83 0.12
C VAL A 36 13.72 -5.01 1.05
N GLU A 37 14.88 -5.07 1.69
CA GLU A 37 15.22 -6.12 2.66
C GLU A 37 14.35 -6.03 3.92
N TYR A 38 14.14 -4.82 4.44
CA TYR A 38 13.21 -4.58 5.54
C TYR A 38 11.79 -5.04 5.18
N ALA A 39 11.27 -4.66 4.00
CA ALA A 39 9.95 -5.10 3.55
C ALA A 39 9.85 -6.62 3.42
N ARG A 40 10.92 -7.29 2.99
CA ARG A 40 10.98 -8.76 2.93
C ARG A 40 10.86 -9.38 4.32
N SER A 41 11.61 -8.87 5.30
CA SER A 41 11.55 -9.34 6.70
C SER A 41 10.17 -9.17 7.34
N VAL A 42 9.47 -8.08 7.00
CA VAL A 42 8.12 -7.79 7.52
C VAL A 42 7.06 -8.72 6.91
N LEU A 43 7.20 -9.10 5.64
CA LEU A 43 6.26 -10.01 4.95
C LEU A 43 6.47 -11.48 5.31
N SER A 44 7.68 -11.83 5.72
CA SER A 44 8.06 -13.17 6.15
C SER A 44 9.00 -13.04 7.36
N PRO A 45 8.48 -12.82 8.57
CA PRO A 45 9.31 -12.81 9.76
C PRO A 45 10.04 -14.15 9.85
N ASP A 46 11.35 -14.11 10.11
CA ASP A 46 12.08 -15.33 10.42
C ASP A 46 11.56 -15.86 11.76
N ASP A 47 11.21 -17.15 11.83
CA ASP A 47 10.80 -17.82 13.07
C ASP A 47 12.01 -17.98 14.02
N GLU A 48 12.60 -16.86 14.46
CA GLU A 48 13.59 -16.81 15.53
C GLU A 48 12.90 -16.72 16.89
N ASP A 49 12.07 -17.73 17.21
CA ASP A 49 11.76 -18.07 18.61
C ASP A 49 11.40 -19.56 18.74
N GLY A 50 12.31 -20.41 18.23
CA GLY A 50 12.32 -21.85 18.45
C GLY A 50 12.92 -22.24 19.81
N GLY A 51 12.49 -21.59 20.89
CA GLY A 51 12.80 -21.99 22.27
C GLY A 51 11.91 -23.14 22.73
N GLY A 52 12.30 -24.36 22.34
CA GLY A 52 11.75 -25.69 22.65
C GLY A 52 10.54 -25.84 23.59
N ASP A 53 9.47 -26.47 23.10
CA ASP A 53 8.97 -27.76 23.60
C ASP A 53 7.91 -28.39 22.66
N GLY A 54 8.02 -29.70 22.44
CA GLY A 54 6.88 -30.62 22.29
C GLY A 54 5.87 -30.46 21.15
N GLY A 55 6.21 -30.99 19.97
CA GLY A 55 5.32 -31.86 19.16
C GLY A 55 3.93 -31.35 18.78
N ARG A 56 3.83 -30.72 17.60
CA ARG A 56 2.65 -30.82 16.75
C ARG A 56 3.09 -31.14 15.33
N ASP A 57 2.83 -32.37 14.92
CA ASP A 57 2.86 -32.79 13.53
C ASP A 57 1.81 -31.96 12.76
N LEU A 58 2.27 -30.88 12.12
CA LEU A 58 1.54 -30.20 11.05
C LEU A 58 2.16 -30.68 9.74
N ASP A 59 1.31 -31.32 8.95
CA ASP A 59 1.63 -31.84 7.62
C ASP A 59 2.48 -30.84 6.81
N SER A 60 3.61 -31.33 6.32
CA SER A 60 4.48 -30.66 5.36
C SER A 60 3.74 -30.45 4.03
N GLU A 61 3.06 -29.31 3.87
CA GLU A 61 2.54 -28.90 2.55
C GLU A 61 2.31 -27.38 2.39
N ALA A 62 3.01 -26.56 3.19
CA ALA A 62 3.21 -25.15 2.90
C ALA A 62 4.65 -24.79 3.25
N GLU A 63 5.60 -25.08 2.35
CA GLU A 63 6.74 -24.16 2.25
C GLU A 63 6.11 -22.78 2.10
N VAL A 64 6.24 -21.94 3.13
CA VAL A 64 5.83 -20.55 3.08
C VAL A 64 6.67 -19.95 1.96
N SER A 65 6.12 -19.92 0.75
CA SER A 65 6.75 -19.23 -0.37
C SER A 65 7.06 -17.85 0.16
N ARG A 66 8.32 -17.44 0.09
CA ARG A 66 8.72 -16.08 0.47
C ARG A 66 8.54 -15.19 -0.76
N PRO A 67 8.14 -13.92 -0.60
CA PRO A 67 8.10 -13.01 -1.74
C PRO A 67 9.50 -12.89 -2.35
N GLY A 68 9.58 -13.09 -3.67
CA GLY A 68 10.82 -12.94 -4.42
C GLY A 68 11.31 -11.50 -4.36
N TRP A 69 12.62 -11.29 -4.27
CA TRP A 69 13.22 -9.95 -4.18
C TRP A 69 12.79 -9.06 -5.38
N SER A 70 12.83 -9.64 -6.58
CA SER A 70 12.38 -9.01 -7.83
C SER A 70 10.92 -8.54 -7.78
N TRP A 71 10.06 -9.31 -7.10
CA TRP A 71 8.64 -8.99 -6.98
C TRP A 71 8.44 -7.80 -6.03
N ILE A 72 9.12 -7.79 -4.87
CA ILE A 72 9.05 -6.71 -3.89
C ILE A 72 9.55 -5.40 -4.51
N ALA A 73 10.75 -5.40 -5.10
CA ALA A 73 11.35 -4.23 -5.72
C ALA A 73 10.47 -3.67 -6.87
N ALA A 74 10.00 -4.54 -7.77
CA ALA A 74 9.13 -4.12 -8.86
C ALA A 74 7.81 -3.53 -8.35
N ARG A 75 7.25 -4.07 -7.27
CA ARG A 75 5.98 -3.60 -6.71
C ARG A 75 6.14 -2.24 -6.01
N ILE A 76 7.20 -2.05 -5.22
CA ILE A 76 7.53 -0.74 -4.62
C ILE A 76 7.67 0.32 -5.71
N LEU A 77 8.44 0.03 -6.75
CA LEU A 77 8.67 0.99 -7.84
C LEU A 77 7.38 1.28 -8.63
N LYS A 78 6.53 0.29 -8.87
CA LYS A 78 5.19 0.51 -9.47
C LYS A 78 4.31 1.41 -8.61
N THR A 79 4.33 1.22 -7.29
CA THR A 79 3.60 2.10 -6.36
C THR A 79 4.14 3.52 -6.42
N CYS A 80 5.47 3.69 -6.47
CA CYS A 80 6.11 5.00 -6.63
C CYS A 80 5.77 5.68 -7.97
N ILE A 81 5.61 4.92 -9.06
CA ILE A 81 5.14 5.46 -10.34
C ILE A 81 3.67 5.91 -10.25
N ALA A 82 2.82 5.16 -9.56
CA ALA A 82 1.41 5.49 -9.39
C ALA A 82 1.19 6.71 -8.47
N TYR A 83 2.03 6.87 -7.44
CA TYR A 83 1.97 7.95 -6.46
C TYR A 83 3.22 8.85 -6.56
N SER A 84 3.26 9.68 -7.60
CA SER A 84 4.40 10.56 -7.90
C SER A 84 4.69 11.63 -6.83
N SER A 85 3.69 11.99 -6.02
CA SER A 85 3.80 12.97 -4.94
C SER A 85 4.57 12.47 -3.71
N GLY A 86 4.96 11.20 -3.68
CA GLY A 86 5.63 10.57 -2.56
C GLY A 86 4.78 9.52 -1.86
N VAL A 87 5.46 8.60 -1.19
CA VAL A 87 4.89 7.47 -0.46
C VAL A 87 5.57 7.33 0.89
N THR A 88 4.79 6.91 1.89
CA THR A 88 5.33 6.57 3.21
C THR A 88 5.66 5.08 3.28
N ALA A 89 6.55 4.72 4.21
CA ALA A 89 6.88 3.31 4.49
C ALA A 89 5.62 2.47 4.76
N GLY A 90 4.66 3.01 5.52
CA GLY A 90 3.39 2.35 5.83
C GLY A 90 2.53 2.08 4.60
N ILE A 91 2.45 3.03 3.64
CA ILE A 91 1.72 2.81 2.38
C ILE A 91 2.37 1.68 1.58
N LEU A 92 3.71 1.71 1.45
CA LEU A 92 4.45 0.68 0.71
C LEU A 92 4.29 -0.71 1.33
N LEU A 93 4.49 -0.83 2.64
CA LEU A 93 4.37 -2.10 3.36
C LEU A 93 2.94 -2.63 3.35
N SER A 94 1.94 -1.78 3.54
CA SER A 94 0.53 -2.15 3.46
C SER A 94 0.18 -2.66 2.06
N GLU A 95 0.54 -1.93 1.00
CA GLU A 95 0.27 -2.35 -0.38
C GLU A 95 1.00 -3.66 -0.75
N LEU A 96 2.23 -3.85 -0.27
CA LEU A 96 2.98 -5.09 -0.45
C LEU A 96 2.32 -6.28 0.26
N SER A 97 2.01 -6.13 1.56
CA SER A 97 1.36 -7.17 2.37
C SER A 97 0.02 -7.60 1.78
N GLN A 98 -0.73 -6.63 1.29
CA GLN A 98 -2.00 -6.85 0.63
C GLN A 98 -1.84 -7.60 -0.70
N ALA A 99 -0.97 -7.11 -1.59
CA ALA A 99 -0.71 -7.77 -2.88
C ALA A 99 -0.15 -9.19 -2.70
N TRP A 100 0.63 -9.41 -1.64
CA TRP A 100 1.16 -10.72 -1.31
C TRP A 100 0.07 -11.68 -0.87
N SER A 101 -0.79 -11.23 0.05
CA SER A 101 -1.95 -12.01 0.54
C SER A 101 -2.90 -12.37 -0.60
N GLU A 102 -3.09 -11.47 -1.57
CA GLU A 102 -3.88 -11.68 -2.79
C GLU A 102 -3.38 -12.85 -3.63
N GLN A 103 -2.06 -12.87 -3.89
CA GLN A 103 -1.43 -13.91 -4.70
C GLN A 103 -1.57 -15.30 -4.07
N HIS A 104 -1.50 -15.41 -2.74
CA HIS A 104 -1.61 -16.68 -2.02
C HIS A 104 -3.05 -17.19 -1.93
N ARG A 105 -4.04 -16.28 -1.88
CA ARG A 105 -5.46 -16.64 -1.86
C ARG A 105 -5.95 -17.21 -3.21
N PHE A 106 -5.32 -16.86 -4.33
CA PHE A 106 -5.74 -17.36 -5.66
C PHE A 106 -5.39 -18.85 -5.89
N GLY A 107 -4.38 -19.37 -5.20
CA GLY A 107 -3.95 -20.78 -5.28
C GLY A 107 -4.49 -21.69 -4.17
N ALA A 108 -4.95 -21.13 -3.04
CA ALA A 108 -5.49 -21.91 -1.94
C ALA A 108 -6.85 -22.53 -2.33
N PRO A 109 -7.10 -23.83 -2.07
CA PRO A 109 -8.42 -24.40 -2.27
C PRO A 109 -9.42 -23.60 -1.44
N LYS A 110 -10.58 -23.26 -2.03
CA LYS A 110 -11.73 -22.59 -1.37
C LYS A 110 -12.37 -23.50 -0.30
N LYS A 111 -11.57 -24.01 0.64
CA LYS A 111 -12.03 -24.72 1.81
C LYS A 111 -12.64 -23.68 2.73
N ARG A 112 -13.91 -23.88 3.08
CA ARG A 112 -14.60 -23.09 4.10
C ARG A 112 -13.73 -23.03 5.37
N PRO A 113 -13.57 -21.86 6.01
CA PRO A 113 -12.81 -21.76 7.24
C PRO A 113 -13.32 -22.76 8.29
N GLU A 114 -12.43 -23.51 8.93
CA GLU A 114 -12.80 -24.57 9.88
C GLU A 114 -13.60 -24.04 11.07
N ILE A 115 -13.27 -22.83 11.52
CA ILE A 115 -13.95 -22.10 12.61
C ILE A 115 -15.43 -21.89 12.26
N VAL A 116 -15.72 -21.49 11.03
CA VAL A 116 -17.09 -21.28 10.56
C VAL A 116 -17.86 -22.60 10.54
N ASN A 117 -17.22 -23.72 10.15
CA ASN A 117 -17.88 -25.03 10.17
C ASN A 117 -18.19 -25.54 11.59
N GLN A 118 -17.33 -25.23 12.57
CA GLN A 118 -17.59 -25.56 13.98
C GLN A 118 -18.77 -24.74 14.53
N LEU A 119 -18.82 -23.45 14.22
CA LEU A 119 -19.88 -22.55 14.65
C LEU A 119 -21.24 -22.85 13.99
N LYS A 120 -21.27 -23.29 12.71
CA LYS A 120 -22.52 -23.73 12.04
C LYS A 120 -23.27 -24.81 12.81
N LYS A 121 -22.58 -25.70 13.53
CA LYS A 121 -23.23 -26.75 14.32
C LYS A 121 -24.00 -26.19 15.52
N LYS A 122 -23.61 -25.00 16.01
CA LYS A 122 -24.27 -24.27 17.09
C LYS A 122 -25.22 -23.18 16.59
N HIS A 123 -25.15 -22.82 15.31
CA HIS A 123 -25.96 -21.76 14.73
C HIS A 123 -27.44 -22.17 14.66
N ARG A 124 -28.26 -21.60 15.55
CA ARG A 124 -29.70 -21.90 15.70
C ARG A 124 -30.62 -20.82 15.12
N ARG A 125 -30.06 -19.82 14.43
CA ARG A 125 -30.79 -18.59 14.04
C ARG A 125 -31.25 -18.61 12.57
N SER A 126 -32.37 -17.95 12.31
CA SER A 126 -32.83 -17.64 10.96
C SER A 126 -32.16 -16.37 10.45
N LYS A 127 -31.95 -16.28 9.12
CA LYS A 127 -31.33 -15.11 8.48
C LYS A 127 -32.14 -13.84 8.74
N LEU A 128 -31.45 -12.74 9.02
CA LEU A 128 -32.06 -11.41 9.07
C LEU A 128 -32.60 -10.99 7.69
N PRO A 129 -33.64 -10.13 7.65
CA PRO A 129 -34.11 -9.55 6.41
C PRO A 129 -33.01 -8.71 5.74
N ASN A 130 -32.91 -8.77 4.42
CA ASN A 130 -31.86 -8.12 3.61
C ASN A 130 -30.42 -8.63 3.86
N THR A 131 -30.26 -9.84 4.40
CA THR A 131 -28.94 -10.46 4.54
C THR A 131 -28.32 -10.79 3.19
N VAL A 132 -27.11 -10.27 2.94
CA VAL A 132 -26.31 -10.56 1.75
C VAL A 132 -25.17 -11.49 2.14
N THR A 133 -24.92 -12.50 1.31
CA THR A 133 -23.79 -13.42 1.51
C THR A 133 -22.52 -12.89 0.86
N ILE A 134 -21.36 -13.27 1.38
CA ILE A 134 -20.06 -12.86 0.84
C ILE A 134 -19.91 -13.27 -0.63
N ASP A 135 -20.39 -14.48 -1.00
CA ASP A 135 -20.39 -14.90 -2.41
C ASP A 135 -21.20 -13.96 -3.30
N SER A 136 -22.35 -13.46 -2.84
CA SER A 136 -23.16 -12.54 -3.63
C SER A 136 -22.47 -11.19 -3.82
N VAL A 137 -21.69 -10.73 -2.84
CA VAL A 137 -20.87 -9.51 -2.96
C VAL A 137 -19.78 -9.71 -4.01
N HIS A 138 -19.10 -10.85 -4.03
CA HIS A 138 -18.10 -11.18 -5.04
C HIS A 138 -18.70 -11.32 -6.44
N GLU A 139 -19.87 -11.95 -6.57
CA GLU A 139 -20.53 -12.13 -7.87
C GLU A 139 -21.05 -10.81 -8.45
N LYS A 140 -21.63 -9.95 -7.61
CA LYS A 140 -22.24 -8.69 -8.04
C LYS A 140 -21.27 -7.51 -8.06
N ASN A 141 -20.10 -7.64 -7.42
CA ASN A 141 -19.14 -6.55 -7.19
C ASN A 141 -19.80 -5.27 -6.64
N PHE A 142 -20.83 -5.42 -5.82
CA PHE A 142 -21.62 -4.33 -5.29
C PHE A 142 -22.35 -4.75 -4.00
N ILE A 143 -22.44 -3.83 -3.05
CA ILE A 143 -23.21 -3.97 -1.81
C ILE A 143 -24.05 -2.72 -1.62
N THR A 144 -25.33 -2.86 -1.24
CA THR A 144 -26.16 -1.69 -0.91
C THR A 144 -25.92 -1.28 0.54
N LEU A 145 -26.02 0.02 0.85
CA LEU A 145 -25.86 0.51 2.23
C LEU A 145 -26.90 -0.05 3.20
N SER A 146 -28.06 -0.49 2.70
CA SER A 146 -29.12 -1.15 3.47
C SER A 146 -28.94 -2.65 3.65
N SER A 147 -27.94 -3.25 2.99
CA SER A 147 -27.64 -4.68 3.11
C SER A 147 -27.11 -5.00 4.51
N VAL A 148 -27.52 -6.15 5.03
CA VAL A 148 -26.99 -6.69 6.29
C VAL A 148 -25.97 -7.78 5.97
N LEU A 149 -24.79 -7.68 6.55
CA LEU A 149 -23.77 -8.72 6.47
C LEU A 149 -23.64 -9.39 7.84
N GLU A 150 -24.08 -10.64 7.93
CA GLU A 150 -23.85 -11.48 9.10
C GLU A 150 -22.52 -12.21 8.93
N ALA A 151 -21.52 -11.78 9.69
CA ALA A 151 -20.15 -12.21 9.52
C ALA A 151 -19.56 -12.79 10.81
N VAL A 152 -18.54 -13.62 10.65
CA VAL A 152 -17.70 -14.18 11.71
C VAL A 152 -16.29 -13.72 11.49
N ILE A 153 -15.63 -13.27 12.55
CA ILE A 153 -14.21 -12.89 12.49
C ILE A 153 -13.38 -14.16 12.33
N VAL A 154 -12.80 -14.35 11.14
CA VAL A 154 -11.92 -15.49 10.83
C VAL A 154 -10.51 -15.19 11.26
N ASP A 155 -10.04 -13.95 11.07
CA ASP A 155 -8.70 -13.55 11.49
C ASP A 155 -8.61 -12.03 11.72
N ILE A 156 -7.62 -11.62 12.51
CA ILE A 156 -7.36 -10.23 12.86
C ILE A 156 -5.88 -9.96 12.67
N PHE A 157 -5.56 -8.92 11.90
CA PHE A 157 -4.17 -8.52 11.73
C PHE A 157 -4.04 -7.01 11.57
N VAL A 158 -2.86 -6.51 11.96
CA VAL A 158 -2.48 -5.11 11.78
C VAL A 158 -1.72 -5.00 10.47
N LEU A 159 -2.09 -4.02 9.64
CA LEU A 159 -1.40 -3.78 8.38
C LEU A 159 0.03 -3.30 8.67
N PRO A 160 1.06 -3.99 8.13
CA PRO A 160 2.43 -3.69 8.49
C PRO A 160 2.85 -2.24 8.18
N GLY A 161 3.62 -1.64 9.09
CA GLY A 161 4.03 -0.24 9.00
C GLY A 161 2.90 0.77 9.24
N THR A 162 1.74 0.32 9.71
CA THR A 162 0.59 1.16 10.06
C THR A 162 -0.04 0.71 11.38
N ASN A 163 -0.90 1.55 11.95
CA ASN A 163 -1.76 1.18 13.09
C ASN A 163 -3.18 0.87 12.62
N ILE A 164 -3.35 0.29 11.42
CA ILE A 164 -4.67 -0.02 10.86
C ILE A 164 -4.98 -1.49 11.06
N TYR A 165 -6.03 -1.77 11.84
CA TYR A 165 -6.56 -3.12 12.01
C TYR A 165 -7.40 -3.52 10.78
N MET A 166 -7.17 -4.73 10.29
CA MET A 166 -7.98 -5.36 9.25
C MET A 166 -8.54 -6.69 9.76
N LEU A 167 -9.84 -6.89 9.56
CA LEU A 167 -10.52 -8.15 9.90
C LEU A 167 -10.77 -8.96 8.64
N THR A 168 -10.42 -10.24 8.66
CA THR A 168 -10.91 -11.20 7.66
C THR A 168 -12.23 -11.77 8.15
N LEU A 169 -13.28 -11.53 7.38
CA LEU A 169 -14.65 -11.92 7.69
C LEU A 169 -15.06 -13.12 6.84
N GLY A 170 -15.67 -14.12 7.49
CA GLY A 170 -16.40 -15.21 6.83
C GLY A 170 -17.88 -15.12 7.13
N ASP A 171 -18.73 -15.85 6.42
CA ASP A 171 -20.14 -15.98 6.76
C ASP A 171 -20.54 -17.47 6.86
N PHE A 172 -21.74 -17.74 7.37
CA PHE A 172 -22.23 -19.11 7.52
C PHE A 172 -22.70 -19.77 6.22
N TRP A 173 -22.71 -19.09 5.08
CA TRP A 173 -23.34 -19.60 3.86
C TRP A 173 -22.36 -19.75 2.69
N SER A 174 -21.28 -19.00 2.71
CA SER A 174 -20.26 -18.89 1.70
C SER A 174 -19.02 -19.70 2.03
N SER A 175 -18.17 -19.85 1.03
CA SER A 175 -16.82 -20.40 1.15
C SER A 175 -15.74 -19.34 1.03
N ASN A 176 -16.10 -18.14 0.59
CA ASN A 176 -15.20 -17.01 0.45
C ASN A 176 -15.17 -16.18 1.75
N THR A 177 -14.07 -15.46 1.92
CA THR A 177 -13.89 -14.46 2.98
C THR A 177 -13.74 -13.09 2.36
N ILE A 178 -14.13 -12.05 3.09
CA ILE A 178 -13.96 -10.65 2.69
C ILE A 178 -13.20 -9.90 3.79
N ASP A 179 -12.32 -8.99 3.42
CA ASP A 179 -11.60 -8.19 4.41
C ASP A 179 -12.30 -6.85 4.66
N LEU A 180 -12.30 -6.41 5.92
CA LEU A 180 -12.85 -5.15 6.40
C LEU A 180 -11.75 -4.32 7.06
N PHE A 181 -11.53 -3.09 6.58
CA PHE A 181 -10.73 -2.12 7.30
C PHE A 181 -11.50 -1.64 8.53
N MET A 182 -10.90 -1.73 9.71
CA MET A 182 -11.59 -1.34 10.95
C MET A 182 -11.68 0.18 11.10
N HIS A 183 -12.82 0.65 11.59
CA HIS A 183 -12.98 2.03 11.98
C HIS A 183 -12.24 2.30 13.30
N ARG A 184 -11.58 3.47 13.42
CA ARG A 184 -10.73 3.84 14.57
C ARG A 184 -11.45 3.72 15.92
N ARG A 185 -12.76 3.92 15.95
CA ARG A 185 -13.63 3.79 17.12
C ARG A 185 -13.59 2.39 17.77
N TYR A 186 -13.26 1.36 17.00
CA TYR A 186 -13.29 -0.03 17.46
C TYR A 186 -11.90 -0.58 17.80
N TYR A 187 -10.84 0.23 17.74
CA TYR A 187 -9.48 -0.25 17.98
C TYR A 187 -9.29 -0.75 19.41
N ASP A 188 -9.86 -0.06 20.39
CA ASP A 188 -9.78 -0.46 21.80
C ASP A 188 -10.47 -1.80 22.08
N LEU A 189 -11.36 -2.26 21.19
CA LEU A 189 -12.07 -3.54 21.32
C LEU A 189 -11.32 -4.71 20.71
N VAL A 190 -10.36 -4.42 19.82
CA VAL A 190 -9.50 -5.40 19.15
C VAL A 190 -8.20 -5.62 19.94
N ASP A 191 -7.81 -4.65 20.77
CA ASP A 191 -6.61 -4.73 21.60
C ASP A 191 -6.58 -6.05 22.41
N PRO A 192 -5.47 -6.82 22.37
CA PRO A 192 -5.32 -8.05 23.16
C PRO A 192 -5.58 -7.88 24.67
N SER A 193 -5.59 -6.66 25.21
CA SER A 193 -5.98 -6.44 26.61
C SER A 193 -7.49 -6.54 26.86
N ASN A 194 -8.34 -6.30 25.85
CA ASN A 194 -9.80 -6.23 26.00
C ASN A 194 -10.53 -7.43 25.37
N GLU A 195 -9.93 -8.16 24.42
CA GLU A 195 -10.43 -9.41 23.77
C GLU A 195 -11.93 -9.48 23.39
N ILE A 196 -12.62 -8.34 23.24
CA ILE A 196 -14.06 -8.32 22.91
C ILE A 196 -14.26 -8.81 21.47
N LEU A 197 -13.52 -8.23 20.53
CA LEU A 197 -13.49 -8.65 19.13
C LEU A 197 -12.38 -9.70 18.93
N LYS A 198 -12.69 -10.95 19.25
CA LYS A 198 -11.79 -12.10 19.10
C LYS A 198 -12.10 -12.97 17.88
N LYS A 199 -11.13 -13.79 17.48
CA LYS A 199 -11.31 -14.81 16.44
C LYS A 199 -12.50 -15.73 16.78
N GLY A 200 -13.39 -15.93 15.82
CA GLY A 200 -14.63 -16.71 15.99
C GLY A 200 -15.83 -15.91 16.51
N ARG A 201 -15.68 -14.63 16.87
CA ARG A 201 -16.78 -13.76 17.27
C ARG A 201 -17.71 -13.46 16.07
N GLU A 202 -19.02 -13.54 16.30
CA GLU A 202 -20.02 -13.14 15.31
C GLU A 202 -20.30 -11.63 15.38
N ILE A 203 -20.41 -10.98 14.23
CA ILE A 203 -20.66 -9.55 14.08
C ILE A 203 -21.71 -9.29 13.01
N PHE A 204 -22.47 -8.22 13.19
CA PHE A 204 -23.41 -7.70 12.21
C PHE A 204 -22.94 -6.35 11.68
N LEU A 205 -22.94 -6.22 10.35
CA LEU A 205 -22.44 -5.05 9.63
C LEU A 205 -23.50 -4.49 8.69
N THR A 206 -23.58 -3.17 8.60
CA THR A 206 -24.41 -2.44 7.63
C THR A 206 -23.70 -1.17 7.16
N GLY A 207 -24.26 -0.49 6.16
CA GLY A 207 -23.69 0.75 5.60
C GLY A 207 -22.27 0.60 5.04
N CYS A 208 -21.89 -0.62 4.64
CA CYS A 208 -20.55 -0.89 4.15
C CYS A 208 -20.37 -0.37 2.73
N TYR A 209 -19.23 0.25 2.45
CA TYR A 209 -18.81 0.58 1.08
C TYR A 209 -17.84 -0.46 0.56
N LEU A 210 -18.03 -0.87 -0.68
CA LEU A 210 -17.15 -1.83 -1.35
C LEU A 210 -16.07 -1.08 -2.15
N ARG A 211 -14.80 -1.30 -1.80
CA ARG A 211 -13.68 -0.97 -2.68
C ARG A 211 -13.58 -2.08 -3.71
N THR A 212 -14.00 -1.79 -4.95
CA THR A 212 -13.79 -2.66 -6.10
C THR A 212 -12.40 -2.44 -6.67
N ALA A 213 -11.72 -3.51 -7.07
CA ALA A 213 -10.44 -3.39 -7.73
C ALA A 213 -10.62 -2.76 -9.12
N ARG A 214 -10.03 -1.59 -9.36
CA ARG A 214 -9.89 -1.03 -10.72
C ARG A 214 -8.57 -1.53 -11.29
N GLU A 215 -8.64 -2.11 -12.49
CA GLU A 215 -7.52 -2.50 -13.37
C GLU A 215 -6.32 -3.16 -12.67
N GLY A 216 -6.51 -4.42 -12.26
CA GLY A 216 -5.45 -5.28 -11.76
C GLY A 216 -5.89 -6.04 -10.51
N SER A 217 -5.78 -7.36 -10.57
CA SER A 217 -5.97 -8.38 -9.51
C SER A 217 -6.11 -7.86 -8.07
N GLY A 218 -7.29 -7.36 -7.69
CA GLY A 218 -7.63 -7.07 -6.29
C GLY A 218 -8.94 -7.73 -5.92
N TYR A 219 -9.02 -8.34 -4.75
CA TYR A 219 -10.30 -8.84 -4.22
C TYR A 219 -11.12 -7.67 -3.64
N PRO A 220 -12.45 -7.72 -3.73
CA PRO A 220 -13.30 -6.68 -3.16
C PRO A 220 -13.11 -6.63 -1.63
N ARG A 221 -13.02 -5.41 -1.09
CA ARG A 221 -12.85 -5.17 0.36
C ARG A 221 -13.87 -4.18 0.88
N LEU A 222 -14.23 -4.32 2.15
CA LEU A 222 -15.12 -3.40 2.83
C LEU A 222 -14.30 -2.25 3.42
N LEU A 223 -14.71 -1.03 3.12
CA LEU A 223 -14.18 0.17 3.76
C LEU A 223 -14.69 0.28 5.20
N PRO A 224 -14.02 1.07 6.06
CA PRO A 224 -14.44 1.26 7.44
C PRO A 224 -15.89 1.70 7.53
N THR A 225 -16.64 1.02 8.41
CA THR A 225 -18.02 1.37 8.74
C THR A 225 -18.12 1.65 10.24
N GLU A 226 -18.91 2.66 10.59
CA GLU A 226 -19.27 2.91 11.98
C GLU A 226 -20.42 2.00 12.44
N TYR A 227 -21.15 1.37 11.51
CA TYR A 227 -22.36 0.62 11.82
C TYR A 227 -22.08 -0.88 12.01
N LEU A 228 -21.43 -1.18 13.13
CA LEU A 228 -21.06 -2.51 13.60
C LEU A 228 -21.86 -2.85 14.87
N VAL A 229 -22.40 -4.06 14.96
CA VAL A 229 -23.02 -4.62 16.16
C VAL A 229 -22.32 -5.93 16.52
N ILE A 230 -21.89 -6.05 17.77
CA ILE A 230 -21.16 -7.24 18.28
C ILE A 230 -22.17 -8.22 18.87
N ILE A 231 -22.09 -9.49 18.48
CA ILE A 231 -23.02 -10.51 18.96
C ILE A 231 -22.42 -11.22 20.17
N LEU A 232 -23.21 -11.29 21.23
CA LEU A 232 -22.90 -12.01 22.46
C LEU A 232 -23.80 -13.24 22.58
N ASP A 233 -23.25 -14.33 23.12
CA ASP A 233 -23.95 -15.60 23.35
C ASP A 233 -24.07 -15.83 24.86
N ASP A 234 -25.30 -15.79 25.40
CA ASP A 234 -25.55 -15.98 26.83
C ASP A 234 -25.25 -17.41 27.31
N ASP A 235 -25.21 -18.38 26.39
CA ASP A 235 -24.76 -19.75 26.66
C ASP A 235 -23.22 -19.84 26.83
N GLN A 236 -22.44 -18.80 26.51
CA GLN A 236 -20.99 -18.76 26.76
C GLN A 236 -20.69 -18.03 28.07
N ASP A 237 -19.97 -18.70 28.98
CA ASP A 237 -19.61 -18.17 30.30
C ASP A 237 -18.86 -16.81 30.21
N ASP A 238 -17.97 -16.65 29.24
CA ASP A 238 -17.21 -15.41 29.00
C ASP A 238 -18.14 -14.21 28.72
N ASP A 239 -19.13 -14.43 27.87
CA ASP A 239 -20.06 -13.40 27.42
C ASP A 239 -21.10 -13.08 28.50
N ALA A 240 -21.60 -14.12 29.19
CA ALA A 240 -22.48 -13.95 30.34
C ALA A 240 -21.80 -13.14 31.46
N MET A 241 -20.51 -13.38 31.70
CA MET A 241 -19.70 -12.60 32.64
C MET A 241 -19.50 -11.16 32.18
N LEU A 242 -19.21 -10.94 30.88
CA LEU A 242 -19.13 -9.59 30.31
C LEU A 242 -20.44 -8.82 30.48
N ILE A 243 -21.57 -9.48 30.23
CA ILE A 243 -22.91 -8.90 30.39
C ILE A 243 -23.14 -8.49 31.84
N ALA A 244 -22.91 -9.42 32.77
CA ALA A 244 -23.13 -9.18 34.19
C ALA A 244 -22.22 -8.09 34.76
N ALA A 245 -20.94 -8.04 34.36
CA ALA A 245 -19.97 -7.08 34.88
C ALA A 245 -20.16 -5.67 34.33
N ARG A 246 -20.43 -5.54 33.02
CA ARG A 246 -20.42 -4.24 32.33
C ARG A 246 -21.80 -3.62 32.17
N PHE A 247 -22.83 -4.42 31.86
CA PHE A 247 -24.13 -3.88 31.45
C PHE A 247 -25.25 -4.03 32.49
N CYS A 248 -25.01 -4.76 33.60
CA CYS A 248 -25.97 -4.89 34.70
C CYS A 248 -25.70 -3.92 35.87
N SER A 249 -24.74 -3.00 35.73
CA SER A 249 -24.39 -2.03 36.78
C SER A 249 -25.35 -0.84 36.83
N ASP A 250 -25.84 -0.38 35.68
CA ASP A 250 -26.75 0.76 35.55
C ASP A 250 -28.15 0.30 35.12
N SER A 251 -29.20 0.91 35.67
CA SER A 251 -30.59 0.68 35.24
C SER A 251 -31.19 1.95 34.66
N PHE A 252 -32.31 1.84 33.94
CA PHE A 252 -32.97 3.03 33.36
C PHE A 252 -33.39 4.07 34.41
N SER A 253 -33.53 3.64 35.67
CA SER A 253 -33.81 4.48 36.83
C SER A 253 -32.62 5.35 37.26
N SER A 254 -31.38 4.92 37.00
CA SER A 254 -30.16 5.64 37.41
C SER A 254 -29.69 6.67 36.38
N VAL A 255 -30.27 6.66 35.18
CA VAL A 255 -29.92 7.58 34.10
C VAL A 255 -30.40 8.99 34.43
N SER A 256 -29.47 9.94 34.56
CA SER A 256 -29.81 11.35 34.75
C SER A 256 -29.05 12.26 33.77
N LEU A 257 -29.76 13.22 33.19
CA LEU A 257 -29.22 14.16 32.19
C LEU A 257 -28.04 14.99 32.75
N GLN A 258 -28.13 15.40 34.02
CA GLN A 258 -27.11 16.24 34.66
C GLN A 258 -25.80 15.47 34.90
N GLN A 259 -25.88 14.19 35.25
CA GLN A 259 -24.70 13.33 35.45
C GLN A 259 -24.03 12.96 34.12
N ALA A 260 -24.83 12.72 33.09
CA ALA A 260 -24.33 12.50 31.73
C ALA A 260 -23.55 13.72 31.20
N GLN A 261 -24.08 14.94 31.42
CA GLN A 261 -23.38 16.18 31.05
C GLN A 261 -22.09 16.41 31.84
N ASN A 262 -21.97 15.84 33.03
CA ASN A 262 -20.76 15.86 33.86
C ASN A 262 -19.73 14.77 33.48
N GLY A 263 -19.96 14.03 32.40
CA GLY A 263 -19.02 13.04 31.85
C GLY A 263 -19.14 11.63 32.42
N ILE A 264 -20.24 11.30 33.10
CA ILE A 264 -20.51 9.93 33.56
C ILE A 264 -21.02 9.09 32.37
N SER A 265 -20.30 8.00 32.08
CA SER A 265 -20.70 6.99 31.09
C SER A 265 -21.66 5.98 31.70
N TYR A 266 -22.73 5.66 30.99
CA TYR A 266 -23.68 4.61 31.36
C TYR A 266 -23.55 3.39 30.45
N SER A 267 -23.73 2.20 31.01
CA SER A 267 -23.74 0.94 30.27
C SER A 267 -25.04 0.20 30.59
N LEU A 268 -25.93 0.09 29.61
CA LEU A 268 -27.32 -0.34 29.81
C LEU A 268 -27.60 -1.67 29.11
N TYR A 269 -28.45 -2.51 29.70
CA TYR A 269 -28.93 -3.75 29.09
C TYR A 269 -30.46 -3.76 29.03
N ALA A 270 -31.06 -3.99 27.85
CA ALA A 270 -32.50 -3.90 27.70
C ALA A 270 -33.05 -4.81 26.58
N ARG A 271 -34.34 -5.15 26.65
CA ARG A 271 -35.07 -5.89 25.62
C ARG A 271 -35.68 -4.94 24.60
N ILE A 272 -35.61 -5.30 23.32
CA ILE A 272 -36.26 -4.55 22.23
C ILE A 272 -37.75 -4.92 22.16
N GLU A 273 -38.64 -3.99 22.53
CA GLU A 273 -40.09 -4.22 22.49
C GLU A 273 -40.70 -3.90 21.12
N SER A 274 -40.29 -2.78 20.51
CA SER A 274 -40.81 -2.36 19.21
C SER A 274 -39.82 -1.50 18.44
N ILE A 275 -39.83 -1.64 17.12
CA ILE A 275 -39.07 -0.81 16.19
C ILE A 275 -40.09 0.03 15.40
N GLY A 276 -40.05 1.34 15.60
CA GLY A 276 -40.95 2.30 14.97
C GLY A 276 -40.72 2.46 13.46
N PRO A 277 -41.69 3.05 12.75
CA PRO A 277 -41.57 3.34 11.32
C PRO A 277 -40.52 4.43 11.05
N LEU A 278 -40.09 4.54 9.79
CA LEU A 278 -39.20 5.60 9.34
C LEU A 278 -39.97 6.93 9.30
N GLU A 279 -39.60 7.87 10.17
CA GLU A 279 -40.15 9.22 10.20
C GLU A 279 -39.23 10.17 9.42
N ALA A 280 -39.77 10.95 8.48
CA ALA A 280 -39.04 12.04 7.85
C ALA A 280 -39.49 13.37 8.49
N LYS A 281 -38.58 14.12 9.10
CA LYS A 281 -38.85 15.46 9.65
C LYS A 281 -38.15 16.53 8.81
N GLY A 282 -38.89 17.57 8.39
CA GLY A 282 -38.34 18.85 7.94
C GLY A 282 -38.79 19.32 6.55
N SER A 283 -39.18 20.60 6.44
CA SER A 283 -39.56 21.30 5.21
C SER A 283 -38.37 21.79 4.36
N PHE A 284 -37.14 21.70 4.86
CA PHE A 284 -35.93 22.18 4.16
C PHE A 284 -34.73 21.22 4.19
N CYS A 285 -34.82 20.09 4.91
CA CYS A 285 -33.81 19.01 4.93
C CYS A 285 -34.52 17.70 5.28
N ASN A 286 -34.41 16.66 4.44
CA ASN A 286 -35.00 15.33 4.67
C ASN A 286 -34.20 14.56 5.74
N VAL A 287 -34.30 14.92 7.02
CA VAL A 287 -33.68 14.13 8.10
C VAL A 287 -34.59 12.96 8.42
N GLN A 288 -34.08 11.75 8.16
CA GLN A 288 -34.73 10.50 8.52
C GLN A 288 -34.50 10.17 9.99
N ARG A 289 -35.52 9.64 10.66
CA ARG A 289 -35.48 9.24 12.07
C ARG A 289 -36.16 7.89 12.23
N LYS A 290 -35.62 7.05 13.11
CA LYS A 290 -36.25 5.80 13.52
C LYS A 290 -36.15 5.63 15.03
N GLN A 291 -37.27 5.29 15.66
CA GLN A 291 -37.36 5.13 17.11
C GLN A 291 -37.41 3.64 17.47
N VAL A 292 -36.63 3.22 18.45
CA VAL A 292 -36.64 1.87 19.02
C VAL A 292 -37.04 1.98 20.49
N THR A 293 -38.06 1.22 20.90
CA THR A 293 -38.52 1.20 22.30
C THR A 293 -37.82 0.06 23.04
N LEU A 294 -37.09 0.42 24.09
CA LEU A 294 -36.32 -0.51 24.93
C LEU A 294 -36.99 -0.68 26.28
N VAL A 295 -36.93 -1.89 26.83
CA VAL A 295 -37.47 -2.25 28.15
C VAL A 295 -36.37 -2.88 29.00
N ASP A 296 -36.04 -2.26 30.12
CA ASP A 296 -35.05 -2.79 31.07
C ASP A 296 -35.63 -3.95 31.92
N ASN A 297 -34.80 -4.62 32.70
CA ASN A 297 -35.15 -5.67 33.66
C ASN A 297 -36.14 -5.19 34.74
N GLU A 298 -36.21 -3.88 34.99
CA GLU A 298 -37.21 -3.24 35.88
C GLU A 298 -38.55 -2.93 35.17
N ASP A 299 -38.76 -3.43 33.95
CA ASP A 299 -39.92 -3.15 33.07
C ASP A 299 -40.13 -1.65 32.74
N LYS A 300 -39.10 -0.82 32.95
CA LYS A 300 -39.09 0.59 32.55
C LYS A 300 -38.78 0.75 31.07
N ARG A 301 -39.44 1.71 30.43
CA ARG A 301 -39.34 1.95 28.99
C ARG A 301 -38.51 3.20 28.71
N LEU A 302 -37.56 3.09 27.78
CA LEU A 302 -36.83 4.24 27.23
C LEU A 302 -36.84 4.20 25.71
N LYS A 303 -36.75 5.39 25.10
CA LYS A 303 -36.71 5.55 23.65
C LYS A 303 -35.26 5.67 23.21
N PHE A 304 -34.85 4.82 22.26
CA PHE A 304 -33.57 4.90 21.57
C PHE A 304 -33.78 5.43 20.15
N LEU A 305 -33.11 6.54 19.81
CA LEU A 305 -33.30 7.29 18.58
C LEU A 305 -32.10 7.12 17.64
N LEU A 306 -32.40 6.80 16.39
CA LEU A 306 -31.43 6.73 15.29
C LEU A 306 -31.74 7.82 14.27
N TRP A 307 -30.73 8.57 13.87
CA TRP A 307 -30.85 9.73 12.99
C TRP A 307 -30.08 9.56 11.68
N GLY A 308 -30.65 10.06 10.57
CA GLY A 308 -30.00 10.08 9.26
C GLY A 308 -29.59 8.67 8.80
N GLU A 309 -28.30 8.50 8.51
CA GLU A 309 -27.72 7.22 8.07
C GLU A 309 -27.69 6.15 9.17
N GLN A 310 -27.74 6.54 10.45
CA GLN A 310 -27.78 5.60 11.59
C GLN A 310 -29.05 4.74 11.59
N VAL A 311 -30.11 5.17 10.89
CA VAL A 311 -31.34 4.39 10.70
C VAL A 311 -31.05 2.99 10.15
N LEU A 312 -29.95 2.81 9.40
CA LEU A 312 -29.51 1.52 8.87
C LEU A 312 -29.22 0.49 9.97
N LEU A 313 -28.81 0.92 11.17
CA LEU A 313 -28.59 0.05 12.33
C LEU A 313 -29.86 -0.69 12.75
N ALA A 314 -31.04 -0.10 12.52
CA ALA A 314 -32.30 -0.76 12.83
C ALA A 314 -32.55 -2.03 11.99
N ASN A 315 -31.85 -2.22 10.87
CA ASN A 315 -31.92 -3.46 10.09
C ASN A 315 -31.17 -4.62 10.76
N LEU A 316 -30.25 -4.32 11.69
CA LEU A 316 -29.48 -5.30 12.46
C LEU A 316 -30.24 -5.77 13.72
N LEU A 317 -31.31 -5.06 14.08
CA LEU A 317 -32.07 -5.29 15.31
C LEU A 317 -33.33 -6.11 15.03
N SER A 318 -33.65 -7.02 15.95
CA SER A 318 -34.88 -7.81 15.92
C SER A 318 -35.68 -7.62 17.21
N VAL A 319 -37.00 -7.55 17.08
CA VAL A 319 -37.91 -7.42 18.22
C VAL A 319 -37.81 -8.68 19.08
N GLY A 320 -37.70 -8.50 20.40
CA GLY A 320 -37.53 -9.56 21.38
C GLY A 320 -36.07 -9.84 21.77
N SER A 321 -35.09 -9.42 20.96
CA SER A 321 -33.67 -9.54 21.29
C SER A 321 -33.26 -8.59 22.41
N MET A 322 -32.22 -8.95 23.16
CA MET A 322 -31.62 -8.09 24.18
C MET A 322 -30.50 -7.28 23.54
N ILE A 323 -30.44 -5.99 23.85
CA ILE A 323 -29.43 -5.05 23.40
C ILE A 323 -28.67 -4.50 24.60
N ALA A 324 -27.34 -4.53 24.52
CA ALA A 324 -26.46 -3.84 25.44
C ALA A 324 -25.92 -2.57 24.76
N LEU A 325 -26.10 -1.43 25.42
CA LEU A 325 -25.67 -0.11 24.98
C LEU A 325 -24.53 0.35 25.89
N ASP A 326 -23.33 0.51 25.34
CA ASP A 326 -22.23 1.13 26.07
C ASP A 326 -22.12 2.61 25.67
N GLN A 327 -22.12 3.53 26.63
CA GLN A 327 -21.98 4.98 26.40
C GLN A 327 -22.98 5.57 25.38
N PRO A 328 -24.31 5.39 25.55
CA PRO A 328 -25.30 6.07 24.72
C PRO A 328 -25.27 7.59 24.96
N PHE A 329 -25.59 8.37 23.94
CA PHE A 329 -25.77 9.82 24.12
C PHE A 329 -27.14 10.09 24.74
N ILE A 330 -27.19 10.84 25.84
CA ILE A 330 -28.41 11.05 26.62
C ILE A 330 -28.96 12.44 26.31
N THR A 331 -30.18 12.51 25.81
CA THR A 331 -30.89 13.76 25.50
C THR A 331 -32.23 13.83 26.24
N SER A 332 -32.80 15.03 26.34
CA SER A 332 -34.14 15.24 26.90
C SER A 332 -35.15 15.56 25.80
N SER A 333 -36.38 15.08 25.93
CA SER A 333 -37.46 15.29 24.95
C SER A 333 -37.82 16.77 24.67
N ASN A 334 -37.36 17.73 25.47
CA ASN A 334 -37.71 19.15 25.34
C ASN A 334 -37.20 19.85 24.06
N ASP A 335 -36.18 19.32 23.39
CA ASP A 335 -35.70 19.83 22.08
C ASP A 335 -36.47 19.24 20.88
N ILE A 336 -37.43 18.35 21.13
CA ILE A 336 -38.15 17.59 20.10
C ILE A 336 -39.64 17.94 20.20
N ALA A 337 -40.14 18.72 19.24
CA ALA A 337 -41.53 19.20 19.15
C ALA A 337 -42.60 18.08 19.03
N VAL A 338 -42.82 17.30 20.09
CA VAL A 338 -44.01 16.48 20.34
C VAL A 338 -44.28 16.50 21.85
N GLU A 339 -45.47 16.98 22.23
CA GLU A 339 -45.98 17.04 23.59
C GLU A 339 -46.07 15.65 24.23
N THR A 340 -45.38 15.43 25.36
CA THR A 340 -45.84 14.83 26.63
C THR A 340 -44.62 14.30 27.42
N ASP A 341 -44.49 14.78 28.66
CA ASP A 341 -43.50 14.46 29.70
C ASP A 341 -42.01 14.54 29.33
N SER A 342 -41.21 15.06 30.26
CA SER A 342 -39.76 15.19 30.17
C SER A 342 -39.09 13.81 30.25
N GLU A 343 -39.33 12.97 29.24
CA GLU A 343 -38.73 11.66 29.10
C GLU A 343 -37.31 11.79 28.54
N ILE A 344 -36.36 11.17 29.24
CA ILE A 344 -34.99 11.02 28.79
C ILE A 344 -34.98 10.09 27.57
N CYS A 345 -34.26 10.46 26.52
CA CYS A 345 -34.07 9.63 25.33
C CYS A 345 -32.58 9.27 25.18
N LEU A 346 -32.33 8.09 24.62
CA LEU A 346 -31.00 7.61 24.26
C LEU A 346 -30.79 7.81 22.76
N GLU A 347 -29.62 8.24 22.34
CA GLU A 347 -29.26 8.43 20.94
C GLU A 347 -27.95 7.71 20.61
N TYR A 348 -27.81 7.30 19.35
CA TYR A 348 -26.55 6.75 18.86
C TYR A 348 -25.54 7.89 18.63
N GLY A 349 -24.61 8.03 19.57
CA GLY A 349 -23.52 9.00 19.50
C GLY A 349 -22.23 8.41 18.91
N SER A 350 -21.16 9.20 18.90
CA SER A 350 -19.83 8.80 18.41
C SER A 350 -19.06 7.88 19.36
N ALA A 351 -19.50 7.74 20.62
CA ALA A 351 -18.91 6.83 21.61
C ALA A 351 -19.73 5.54 21.83
N THR A 352 -21.04 5.58 21.59
CA THR A 352 -22.02 4.48 21.72
C THR A 352 -21.63 3.14 21.05
N GLN A 353 -21.35 2.09 21.82
CA GLN A 353 -21.11 0.75 21.25
C GLN A 353 -22.35 -0.13 21.43
N LEU A 354 -22.64 -0.97 20.43
CA LEU A 354 -23.83 -1.81 20.40
C LEU A 354 -23.45 -3.29 20.48
N TYR A 355 -24.02 -3.96 21.48
CA TYR A 355 -23.93 -5.40 21.67
C TYR A 355 -25.33 -6.00 21.60
N LEU A 356 -25.47 -7.16 20.98
CA LEU A 356 -26.77 -7.81 20.80
C LEU A 356 -26.70 -9.26 21.27
N VAL A 357 -27.61 -9.64 22.16
CA VAL A 357 -27.91 -11.04 22.49
C VAL A 357 -29.22 -11.39 21.77
N PRO A 358 -29.16 -12.20 20.70
CA PRO A 358 -30.31 -12.51 19.86
C PRO A 358 -31.32 -13.38 20.61
N PHE A 359 -32.61 -13.13 20.40
CA PHE A 359 -33.66 -13.99 20.95
C PHE A 359 -33.75 -15.31 20.18
N VAL A 360 -33.37 -16.43 20.81
CA VAL A 360 -33.53 -17.77 20.25
C VAL A 360 -34.90 -18.32 20.65
N GLN A 361 -35.79 -18.53 19.68
CA GLN A 361 -36.99 -19.32 19.92
C GLN A 361 -36.56 -20.78 20.15
N HIS A 362 -36.73 -21.29 21.37
CA HIS A 362 -36.70 -22.72 21.61
C HIS A 362 -37.92 -23.37 20.95
N GLU A 363 -37.81 -23.73 19.68
CA GLU A 363 -38.60 -24.87 19.19
C GLU A 363 -38.06 -26.12 19.90
N GLU A 364 -38.89 -26.67 20.78
CA GLU A 364 -38.69 -27.95 21.44
C GLU A 364 -38.67 -29.06 20.37
N GLN A 365 -37.53 -29.25 19.71
CA GLN A 365 -37.31 -30.37 18.81
C GLN A 365 -37.07 -31.62 19.66
N VAL A 366 -38.14 -32.40 19.83
CA VAL A 366 -38.13 -33.76 20.36
C VAL A 366 -37.11 -34.59 19.58
N TYR A 367 -36.02 -34.98 20.24
CA TYR A 367 -35.09 -35.98 19.74
C TYR A 367 -35.81 -37.32 19.57
N ILE A 368 -36.07 -37.72 18.32
CA ILE A 368 -36.35 -39.13 18.02
C ILE A 368 -35.00 -39.85 18.05
N SER A 369 -34.78 -40.58 19.14
CA SER A 369 -33.72 -41.58 19.20
C SER A 369 -33.99 -42.66 18.15
N SER A 370 -33.04 -42.89 17.24
CA SER A 370 -32.97 -44.12 16.46
C SER A 370 -31.52 -44.53 16.31
N SER A 371 -31.21 -45.61 16.98
CA SER A 371 -29.91 -46.25 17.17
C SER A 371 -29.41 -47.03 15.95
N SER A 372 -28.08 -47.11 15.86
CA SER A 372 -27.29 -48.25 15.37
C SER A 372 -27.24 -48.54 13.86
N SER A 373 -26.05 -48.31 13.28
CA SER A 373 -25.34 -49.42 12.61
C SER A 373 -23.82 -49.28 12.78
N GLN A 374 -23.23 -50.38 13.26
CA GLN A 374 -21.81 -50.65 13.33
C GLN A 374 -21.23 -50.77 11.91
N ILE A 375 -19.95 -50.42 11.73
CA ILE A 375 -18.94 -51.27 11.07
C ILE A 375 -17.55 -50.84 11.56
N ARG A 376 -16.86 -51.81 12.18
CA ARG A 376 -15.40 -51.86 12.38
C ARG A 376 -14.74 -52.32 11.09
N HIS A 377 -13.54 -51.81 10.78
CA HIS A 377 -12.46 -52.66 10.25
C HIS A 377 -11.09 -52.18 10.76
N GLN A 378 -10.30 -53.16 11.23
CA GLN A 378 -8.88 -53.13 11.62
C GLN A 378 -7.99 -53.55 10.43
N GLY A 379 -6.69 -53.17 10.48
CA GLY A 379 -5.55 -53.87 9.85
C GLY A 379 -4.68 -52.97 8.97
N SER A 380 -3.50 -52.50 9.39
CA SER A 380 -2.19 -53.15 9.61
C SER A 380 -1.42 -53.54 8.33
N ARG A 381 -0.24 -52.93 8.08
CA ARG A 381 1.08 -53.59 8.07
C ARG A 381 2.25 -52.65 7.74
N LEU A 382 3.35 -52.87 8.46
CA LEU A 382 4.68 -52.26 8.36
C LEU A 382 5.49 -52.80 7.17
N SER A 383 6.44 -52.00 6.63
CA SER A 383 7.79 -52.48 6.33
C SER A 383 8.81 -51.33 6.21
N LEU A 384 9.94 -51.49 6.89
CA LEU A 384 11.15 -50.66 6.87
C LEU A 384 11.93 -50.81 5.53
N THR A 385 12.67 -49.79 5.08
CA THR A 385 14.15 -49.69 5.18
C THR A 385 14.75 -48.47 4.45
N ALA A 386 15.64 -47.74 5.17
CA ALA A 386 16.93 -47.15 4.76
C ALA A 386 16.94 -46.13 3.58
N LEU A 387 17.52 -44.92 3.62
CA LEU A 387 18.72 -44.39 4.27
C LEU A 387 18.59 -42.86 4.44
N THR A 388 19.14 -42.32 5.52
CA THR A 388 19.51 -40.89 5.64
C THR A 388 20.78 -40.61 4.80
N PRO A 389 20.99 -39.37 4.32
CA PRO A 389 21.70 -38.42 5.19
C PRO A 389 21.12 -36.99 5.16
N THR A 390 20.99 -36.43 6.38
CA THR A 390 21.25 -35.04 6.80
C THR A 390 20.92 -33.87 5.84
N PRO A 391 20.04 -32.92 6.23
CA PRO A 391 19.84 -31.69 5.48
C PRO A 391 21.02 -30.74 5.73
N ARG A 392 21.71 -30.37 4.67
CA ARG A 392 22.39 -29.07 4.61
C ARG A 392 21.42 -28.10 3.97
N VAL A 393 21.13 -27.01 4.67
CA VAL A 393 20.49 -25.81 4.15
C VAL A 393 21.15 -25.41 2.82
N SER A 394 20.36 -24.89 1.86
CA SER A 394 20.76 -24.29 0.55
C SER A 394 20.47 -25.10 -0.73
N GLN A 395 19.22 -25.50 -0.98
CA GLN A 395 18.74 -25.70 -2.36
C GLN A 395 17.31 -25.18 -2.50
N VAL A 396 17.15 -24.02 -3.15
CA VAL A 396 15.85 -23.52 -3.62
C VAL A 396 15.60 -24.16 -4.98
N SER A 397 14.54 -24.96 -5.12
CA SER A 397 14.15 -25.53 -6.42
C SER A 397 13.38 -24.48 -7.23
N LEU A 398 13.99 -23.96 -8.30
CA LEU A 398 13.35 -23.02 -9.22
C LEU A 398 12.66 -23.78 -10.37
N PRO A 399 11.50 -23.30 -10.85
CA PRO A 399 10.81 -23.88 -11.99
C PRO A 399 11.61 -23.65 -13.29
N CYS A 400 11.49 -24.57 -14.25
CA CYS A 400 12.01 -24.37 -15.60
C CYS A 400 10.91 -23.90 -16.55
N ASP A 401 11.24 -22.99 -17.46
CA ASP A 401 10.37 -22.61 -18.56
C ASP A 401 10.21 -23.76 -19.59
N SER A 402 9.33 -23.57 -20.57
CA SER A 402 9.05 -24.55 -21.61
C SER A 402 10.25 -24.89 -22.51
N LEU A 403 11.35 -24.13 -22.41
CA LEU A 403 12.61 -24.33 -23.14
C LEU A 403 13.70 -24.96 -22.25
N GLY A 404 13.40 -25.25 -20.98
CA GLY A 404 14.33 -25.83 -20.01
C GLY A 404 15.28 -24.81 -19.39
N SER A 405 15.00 -23.52 -19.50
CA SER A 405 15.71 -22.44 -18.80
C SER A 405 15.15 -22.27 -17.40
N ILE A 406 15.99 -21.93 -16.44
CA ILE A 406 15.59 -21.77 -15.04
C ILE A 406 14.94 -20.39 -14.88
N ASP A 407 13.70 -20.33 -14.38
CA ASP A 407 12.97 -19.09 -14.14
C ASP A 407 13.27 -18.54 -12.73
N PHE A 408 13.83 -17.34 -12.69
CA PHE A 408 14.21 -16.60 -11.48
C PHE A 408 13.16 -15.56 -11.05
N SER A 409 11.98 -15.54 -11.66
CA SER A 409 10.92 -14.59 -11.34
C SER A 409 10.50 -14.61 -9.86
N SER A 410 10.54 -15.78 -9.22
CA SER A 410 10.23 -16.00 -7.79
C SER A 410 11.47 -16.12 -6.89
N TYR A 411 12.67 -15.81 -7.39
CA TYR A 411 13.90 -16.00 -6.63
C TYR A 411 13.96 -15.05 -5.40
N PRO A 412 14.24 -15.57 -4.19
CA PRO A 412 14.13 -14.80 -2.95
C PRO A 412 15.25 -13.78 -2.69
N PHE A 413 16.38 -13.87 -3.41
CA PHE A 413 17.54 -13.00 -3.22
C PHE A 413 17.75 -12.09 -4.43
N ARG A 414 18.43 -10.96 -4.21
CA ARG A 414 18.91 -10.11 -5.30
C ARG A 414 19.86 -10.92 -6.21
N SER A 415 19.68 -10.79 -7.52
CA SER A 415 20.62 -11.36 -8.49
C SER A 415 21.78 -10.40 -8.73
N PHE A 416 23.00 -10.92 -8.67
CA PHE A 416 24.23 -10.20 -9.01
C PHE A 416 24.71 -10.59 -10.40
N ILE A 417 25.41 -9.68 -11.08
CA ILE A 417 25.96 -9.90 -12.43
C ILE A 417 26.92 -11.09 -12.46
N THR A 418 27.73 -11.29 -11.41
CA THR A 418 28.65 -12.44 -11.33
C THR A 418 27.95 -13.80 -11.24
N ASP A 419 26.71 -13.82 -10.79
CA ASP A 419 25.96 -15.05 -10.52
C ASP A 419 25.14 -15.50 -11.74
N LEU A 420 25.17 -14.73 -12.83
CA LEU A 420 24.44 -15.03 -14.04
C LEU A 420 25.09 -16.21 -14.80
N THR A 421 24.29 -17.25 -15.04
CA THR A 421 24.70 -18.41 -15.84
C THR A 421 23.91 -18.49 -17.13
N ASP A 422 24.29 -19.41 -18.03
CA ASP A 422 23.50 -19.72 -19.21
C ASP A 422 22.09 -20.20 -18.83
N LYS A 423 21.10 -19.90 -19.68
CA LYS A 423 19.70 -20.35 -19.54
C LYS A 423 19.01 -19.91 -18.25
N MET A 424 19.29 -18.70 -17.77
CA MET A 424 18.43 -18.04 -16.77
C MET A 424 17.42 -17.14 -17.47
N THR A 425 16.15 -17.21 -17.08
CA THR A 425 15.06 -16.36 -17.56
C THR A 425 14.33 -15.71 -16.38
N GLY A 426 13.66 -14.59 -16.60
CA GLY A 426 12.81 -13.95 -15.60
C GLY A 426 13.55 -13.24 -14.45
N PHE A 427 14.89 -13.17 -14.47
CA PHE A 427 15.66 -12.49 -13.43
C PHE A 427 15.55 -10.96 -13.55
N SER A 428 15.89 -10.27 -12.46
CA SER A 428 15.97 -8.81 -12.42
C SER A 428 17.37 -8.33 -12.10
N LEU A 429 17.73 -7.15 -12.60
CA LEU A 429 18.99 -6.48 -12.30
C LEU A 429 18.71 -5.08 -11.75
N TYR A 430 19.42 -4.75 -10.67
CA TYR A 430 19.51 -3.41 -10.12
C TYR A 430 20.96 -2.95 -10.21
N GLY A 431 21.19 -1.84 -10.90
CA GLY A 431 22.53 -1.33 -11.14
C GLY A 431 22.51 0.00 -11.89
N ILE A 432 23.69 0.41 -12.32
CA ILE A 432 23.94 1.73 -12.87
C ILE A 432 24.31 1.64 -14.33
N VAL A 433 23.77 2.57 -15.11
CA VAL A 433 24.02 2.63 -16.55
C VAL A 433 25.45 3.09 -16.80
N THR A 434 26.25 2.27 -17.49
CA THR A 434 27.64 2.60 -17.84
C THR A 434 27.77 3.12 -19.25
N ASP A 435 27.07 2.51 -20.21
CA ASP A 435 27.10 2.89 -21.61
C ASP A 435 25.75 2.62 -22.29
N ILE A 436 25.44 3.41 -23.31
CA ILE A 436 24.24 3.25 -24.12
C ILE A 436 24.60 3.52 -25.57
N HIS A 437 24.46 2.50 -26.41
CA HIS A 437 24.69 2.64 -27.84
C HIS A 437 23.65 1.90 -28.66
N CYS A 438 23.51 2.33 -29.90
CA CYS A 438 22.52 1.85 -30.85
C CYS A 438 23.22 1.30 -32.08
N GLU A 439 22.85 0.08 -32.49
CA GLU A 439 23.34 -0.56 -33.71
C GLU A 439 22.20 -0.72 -34.71
N ARG A 440 22.39 -0.18 -35.92
CA ARG A 440 21.43 -0.29 -37.01
C ARG A 440 21.75 -1.51 -37.86
N SER A 441 20.92 -2.54 -37.77
CA SER A 441 20.91 -3.66 -38.72
C SER A 441 19.97 -3.36 -39.88
N ALA A 442 20.11 -4.07 -41.01
CA ALA A 442 19.39 -3.80 -42.26
C ALA A 442 17.84 -3.85 -42.16
N THR A 443 17.28 -4.38 -41.07
CA THR A 443 15.82 -4.49 -40.86
C THR A 443 15.33 -3.99 -39.50
N LYS A 444 16.20 -3.83 -38.48
CA LYS A 444 15.82 -3.37 -37.12
C LYS A 444 16.94 -2.60 -36.43
N VAL A 445 16.56 -1.62 -35.61
CA VAL A 445 17.45 -0.90 -34.69
C VAL A 445 17.51 -1.67 -33.37
N ILE A 446 18.71 -1.99 -32.89
CA ILE A 446 18.92 -2.70 -31.63
C ILE A 446 19.69 -1.79 -30.68
N PHE A 447 19.23 -1.70 -29.43
CA PHE A 447 19.89 -0.91 -28.40
C PHE A 447 20.66 -1.81 -27.46
N TYR A 448 21.85 -1.38 -27.07
CA TYR A 448 22.67 -2.03 -26.06
C TYR A 448 22.83 -1.11 -24.86
N LEU A 449 22.69 -1.69 -23.68
CA LEU A 449 22.76 -1.01 -22.40
C LEU A 449 23.80 -1.71 -21.52
N GLY A 450 24.86 -0.99 -21.17
CA GLY A 450 25.82 -1.42 -20.16
C GLY A 450 25.26 -1.15 -18.77
N ILE A 451 25.22 -2.17 -17.92
CA ILE A 451 24.76 -2.10 -16.54
C ILE A 451 25.88 -2.58 -15.63
N GLU A 452 26.13 -1.88 -14.54
CA GLU A 452 27.10 -2.24 -13.52
C GLU A 452 26.43 -2.32 -12.15
N ASP A 453 26.74 -3.38 -11.42
CA ASP A 453 26.38 -3.55 -10.02
C ASP A 453 27.65 -3.68 -9.17
N THR A 454 27.50 -3.95 -7.87
CA THR A 454 28.63 -4.13 -6.94
C THR A 454 29.53 -5.32 -7.27
N SER A 455 29.08 -6.24 -8.11
CA SER A 455 29.77 -7.48 -8.47
C SER A 455 30.51 -7.39 -9.81
N GLY A 456 30.01 -6.58 -10.76
CA GLY A 456 30.62 -6.45 -12.08
C GLY A 456 29.76 -5.66 -13.07
N SER A 457 30.09 -5.77 -14.36
CA SER A 457 29.38 -5.08 -15.45
C SER A 457 28.99 -6.03 -16.58
N ILE A 458 27.80 -5.83 -17.14
CA ILE A 458 27.24 -6.62 -18.23
C ILE A 458 26.59 -5.75 -19.31
N LEU A 459 26.60 -6.24 -20.54
CA LEU A 459 25.91 -5.61 -21.68
C LEU A 459 24.58 -6.33 -21.94
N ALA A 460 23.49 -5.60 -21.76
CA ALA A 460 22.13 -6.06 -22.04
C ALA A 460 21.67 -5.56 -23.42
N LYS A 461 21.08 -6.46 -24.20
CA LYS A 461 20.50 -6.19 -25.52
C LYS A 461 19.00 -5.94 -25.39
N LEU A 462 18.57 -4.73 -25.71
CA LEU A 462 17.18 -4.30 -25.56
C LEU A 462 16.44 -4.39 -26.90
N HIS A 463 15.30 -5.07 -26.87
CA HIS A 463 14.42 -5.27 -28.02
C HIS A 463 13.08 -4.55 -27.80
N PHE A 464 12.89 -3.45 -28.52
CA PHE A 464 11.65 -2.66 -28.52
C PHE A 464 10.70 -3.09 -29.63
N VAL A 465 9.41 -2.81 -29.45
CA VAL A 465 8.36 -3.13 -30.43
C VAL A 465 8.44 -2.25 -31.68
N SER A 466 8.64 -0.95 -31.46
CA SER A 466 8.67 0.07 -32.53
C SER A 466 9.94 0.90 -32.44
N SER A 467 10.03 1.77 -31.44
CA SER A 467 11.12 2.71 -31.19
C SER A 467 11.43 2.77 -29.70
N TRP A 468 12.47 3.52 -29.35
CA TRP A 468 12.87 3.73 -27.97
C TRP A 468 11.72 4.30 -27.13
N SER A 469 11.36 3.62 -26.04
CA SER A 469 10.24 3.98 -25.15
C SER A 469 10.65 4.30 -23.72
N LEU A 470 11.94 4.19 -23.37
CA LEU A 470 12.43 4.34 -22.00
C LEU A 470 12.63 5.81 -21.56
N GLY A 471 12.28 6.77 -22.41
CA GLY A 471 12.49 8.19 -22.12
C GLY A 471 13.98 8.56 -22.06
N ARG A 472 14.32 9.54 -21.23
CA ARG A 472 15.71 9.98 -21.07
C ARG A 472 16.51 8.99 -20.21
N LEU A 473 17.62 8.52 -20.76
CA LEU A 473 18.59 7.67 -20.08
C LEU A 473 20.02 8.13 -20.41
N SER A 474 20.82 8.33 -19.35
CA SER A 474 22.22 8.75 -19.43
C SER A 474 23.10 7.81 -18.60
N PRO A 475 24.41 7.71 -18.91
CA PRO A 475 25.37 7.07 -18.02
C PRO A 475 25.34 7.67 -16.62
N GLY A 476 25.48 6.82 -15.61
CA GLY A 476 25.40 7.15 -14.18
C GLY A 476 23.99 6.97 -13.58
N HIS A 477 22.94 6.84 -14.39
CA HIS A 477 21.58 6.64 -13.89
C HIS A 477 21.43 5.27 -13.20
N SER A 478 20.72 5.23 -12.08
CA SER A 478 20.34 4.01 -11.37
C SER A 478 19.06 3.43 -11.97
N VAL A 479 19.10 2.17 -12.37
CA VAL A 479 18.01 1.49 -13.09
C VAL A 479 17.66 0.15 -12.47
N PHE A 480 16.38 -0.19 -12.56
CA PHE A 480 15.86 -1.51 -12.26
C PHE A 480 15.25 -2.11 -13.52
N ILE A 481 15.68 -3.31 -13.89
CA ILE A 481 15.17 -4.04 -15.06
C ILE A 481 14.72 -5.43 -14.63
N SER A 482 13.48 -5.78 -14.90
CA SER A 482 12.92 -7.11 -14.67
C SER A 482 12.62 -7.83 -15.98
N GLY A 483 12.55 -9.16 -15.93
CA GLY A 483 12.21 -10.00 -17.09
C GLY A 483 13.37 -10.17 -18.06
N LEU A 484 14.60 -10.20 -17.55
CA LEU A 484 15.79 -10.44 -18.35
C LEU A 484 15.96 -11.93 -18.67
N SER A 485 16.60 -12.20 -19.80
CA SER A 485 16.95 -13.55 -20.25
C SER A 485 18.43 -13.60 -20.58
N SER A 486 19.09 -14.69 -20.21
CA SER A 486 20.51 -14.89 -20.44
C SER A 486 20.72 -16.07 -21.37
N ASN A 487 21.58 -15.90 -22.36
CA ASN A 487 21.92 -16.95 -23.30
C ASN A 487 23.39 -16.83 -23.69
N THR A 488 24.05 -17.97 -23.86
CA THR A 488 25.43 -18.00 -24.30
C THR A 488 25.49 -17.84 -25.82
N SER A 489 26.17 -16.78 -26.25
CA SER A 489 26.43 -16.51 -27.65
C SER A 489 27.24 -17.62 -28.31
N LYS A 490 27.21 -17.67 -29.65
CA LYS A 490 28.10 -18.53 -30.46
C LYS A 490 29.60 -18.31 -30.16
N LYS A 491 29.95 -17.17 -29.56
CA LYS A 491 31.32 -16.80 -29.12
C LYS A 491 31.64 -17.19 -27.67
N ASN A 492 30.80 -18.02 -27.02
CA ASN A 492 30.94 -18.42 -25.61
C ASN A 492 31.00 -17.24 -24.63
N ARG A 493 30.26 -16.16 -24.94
CA ARG A 493 30.07 -15.01 -24.06
C ARG A 493 28.62 -14.97 -23.62
N LEU A 494 28.39 -14.65 -22.35
CA LEU A 494 27.05 -14.44 -21.82
C LEU A 494 26.45 -13.19 -22.46
N GLU A 495 25.33 -13.36 -23.15
CA GLU A 495 24.51 -12.27 -23.70
C GLU A 495 23.22 -12.21 -22.90
N VAL A 496 22.87 -11.01 -22.42
CA VAL A 496 21.59 -10.76 -21.76
C VAL A 496 20.68 -10.04 -22.72
N SER A 497 19.42 -10.49 -22.83
CA SER A 497 18.41 -9.88 -23.67
C SER A 497 17.15 -9.50 -22.88
N TRP A 498 16.59 -8.36 -23.24
CA TRP A 498 15.33 -7.83 -22.72
C TRP A 498 14.36 -7.55 -23.86
N PHE A 499 13.09 -7.90 -23.68
CA PHE A 499 12.05 -7.69 -24.69
C PHE A 499 10.87 -6.95 -24.07
N GLU A 500 10.46 -5.84 -24.68
CA GLU A 500 9.40 -4.97 -24.16
C GLU A 500 8.02 -5.63 -24.05
N ASN A 501 7.71 -6.57 -24.96
CA ASN A 501 6.40 -7.25 -25.01
C ASN A 501 6.31 -8.53 -24.17
N GLN A 502 7.34 -8.87 -23.39
CA GLN A 502 7.32 -10.12 -22.63
C GLN A 502 6.55 -9.94 -21.30
N PRO A 503 5.76 -10.95 -20.88
CA PRO A 503 5.09 -10.88 -19.58
C PRO A 503 6.14 -10.80 -18.46
N GLY A 504 6.02 -9.78 -17.60
CA GLY A 504 6.96 -9.55 -16.50
C GLY A 504 8.17 -8.66 -16.85
N SER A 505 8.33 -8.25 -18.11
CA SER A 505 9.36 -7.27 -18.49
C SER A 505 8.99 -5.88 -18.00
N SER A 506 9.86 -5.25 -17.22
CA SER A 506 9.71 -3.85 -16.83
C SER A 506 11.07 -3.17 -16.75
N PHE A 507 11.10 -1.88 -17.08
CA PHE A 507 12.29 -1.05 -16.99
C PHE A 507 11.91 0.23 -16.25
N ILE A 508 12.65 0.56 -15.19
CA ILE A 508 12.39 1.72 -14.34
C ILE A 508 13.70 2.45 -14.11
N ASN A 509 13.74 3.73 -14.48
CA ASN A 509 14.85 4.64 -14.16
C ASN A 509 14.55 5.33 -12.83
N LEU A 510 15.27 4.92 -11.78
CA LEU A 510 15.06 5.43 -10.42
C LEU A 510 15.52 6.89 -10.30
N SER A 511 16.63 7.26 -10.96
CA SER A 511 17.18 8.62 -10.90
C SER A 511 16.22 9.69 -11.43
N CYS A 512 15.25 9.32 -12.27
CA CYS A 512 14.25 10.24 -12.81
C CYS A 512 12.88 10.17 -12.11
N LEU A 513 12.74 9.33 -11.08
CA LEU A 513 11.46 9.05 -10.43
C LEU A 513 11.11 10.13 -9.38
N PRO A 514 10.02 10.91 -9.55
CA PRO A 514 9.68 11.99 -8.61
C PRO A 514 9.34 11.48 -7.20
N ALA A 515 8.67 10.33 -7.13
CA ALA A 515 8.33 9.71 -5.85
C ALA A 515 9.57 9.34 -5.04
N LEU A 516 10.71 9.03 -5.69
CA LEU A 516 11.95 8.73 -4.97
C LEU A 516 12.45 9.96 -4.21
N LEU A 517 12.38 11.16 -4.80
CA LEU A 517 12.71 12.42 -4.12
C LEU A 517 11.75 12.78 -2.99
N ASN A 518 10.47 12.44 -3.12
CA ASN A 518 9.44 12.77 -2.13
C ASN A 518 9.33 11.76 -0.99
N SER A 519 9.89 10.57 -1.16
CA SER A 519 9.72 9.47 -0.19
C SER A 519 10.97 9.32 0.64
N SER A 520 11.01 9.99 1.79
CA SER A 520 12.16 9.94 2.74
C SER A 520 12.49 8.54 3.23
N CYS A 521 11.57 7.58 3.12
CA CYS A 521 11.82 6.17 3.43
C CYS A 521 12.66 5.41 2.38
N LEU A 522 12.86 5.99 1.19
CA LEU A 522 13.57 5.36 0.08
C LEU A 522 14.90 6.05 -0.27
N HIS A 523 15.25 7.13 0.42
CA HIS A 523 16.50 7.84 0.19
C HIS A 523 17.03 8.48 1.47
N LYS A 524 18.34 8.73 1.49
CA LYS A 524 19.02 9.50 2.53
C LYS A 524 19.50 10.83 1.94
N LEU A 525 19.21 11.92 2.63
CA LEU A 525 19.75 13.23 2.26
C LEU A 525 21.26 13.23 2.46
N SER A 526 21.99 13.42 1.37
CA SER A 526 23.45 13.53 1.34
C SER A 526 23.86 15.01 1.30
N ARG A 527 25.06 15.32 1.80
CA ARG A 527 25.66 16.65 1.63
C ARG A 527 26.43 16.70 0.32
N LEU A 528 26.58 17.88 -0.26
CA LEU A 528 27.41 18.05 -1.46
C LEU A 528 28.89 17.72 -1.19
N SER A 529 29.35 17.83 0.06
CA SER A 529 30.68 17.37 0.47
C SER A 529 30.90 15.86 0.33
N ASP A 530 29.82 15.08 0.40
CA ASP A 530 29.87 13.61 0.41
C ASP A 530 29.91 13.05 -1.03
N LEU A 531 29.77 13.92 -2.03
CA LEU A 531 29.84 13.56 -3.44
C LEU A 531 31.24 13.09 -3.81
N SER A 532 31.41 11.77 -3.94
CA SER A 532 32.64 11.20 -4.49
C SER A 532 32.53 11.08 -6.01
N THR A 533 33.65 11.34 -6.69
CA THR A 533 33.76 11.15 -8.14
C THR A 533 33.90 9.68 -8.53
N GLU A 534 34.19 8.81 -7.56
CA GLU A 534 34.39 7.38 -7.74
C GLU A 534 33.12 6.56 -7.49
N ALA A 535 32.22 7.02 -6.60
CA ALA A 535 30.99 6.30 -6.36
C ALA A 535 30.02 6.44 -7.53
N SER A 536 29.55 5.29 -7.99
CA SER A 536 28.38 5.17 -8.84
C SER A 536 27.18 5.04 -7.93
N CYS A 537 26.54 6.15 -7.57
CA CYS A 537 25.21 6.14 -7.00
C CYS A 537 24.50 7.45 -7.34
N THR A 538 23.17 7.46 -7.23
CA THR A 538 22.37 8.68 -7.31
C THR A 538 22.33 9.32 -5.93
N TYR A 539 22.77 10.57 -5.81
CA TYR A 539 22.74 11.32 -4.56
C TYR A 539 21.51 12.21 -4.50
N ILE A 540 20.83 12.25 -3.36
CA ILE A 540 19.71 13.15 -3.14
C ILE A 540 20.15 14.22 -2.16
N CYS A 541 20.19 15.46 -2.61
CA CYS A 541 20.76 16.59 -1.88
C CYS A 541 19.75 17.74 -1.77
N ARG A 542 19.79 18.47 -0.66
CA ARG A 542 19.09 19.75 -0.53
C ARG A 542 20.05 20.87 -0.92
N VAL A 543 19.70 21.63 -1.95
CA VAL A 543 20.55 22.66 -2.53
C VAL A 543 19.83 23.99 -2.66
N ARG A 544 20.61 25.08 -2.67
CA ARG A 544 20.19 26.43 -3.03
C ARG A 544 20.84 26.85 -4.33
N LEU A 545 20.13 27.65 -5.13
CA LEU A 545 20.71 28.27 -6.32
C LEU A 545 21.62 29.43 -5.91
N ASP A 546 22.88 29.42 -6.34
CA ASP A 546 23.92 30.35 -5.86
C ASP A 546 24.76 30.95 -7.00
N GLN A 547 24.81 32.28 -7.14
CA GLN A 547 25.49 33.02 -8.21
C GLN A 547 24.94 32.73 -9.61
N VAL A 548 23.67 33.05 -9.79
CA VAL A 548 22.91 32.79 -11.02
C VAL A 548 23.43 33.57 -12.26
N SER A 549 24.32 34.55 -12.07
CA SER A 549 25.07 35.21 -13.15
C SER A 549 25.90 34.27 -14.04
N GLN A 550 26.19 33.05 -13.58
CA GLN A 550 26.90 32.01 -14.35
C GLN A 550 25.97 30.94 -14.93
N CYS A 551 24.65 31.14 -14.85
CA CYS A 551 23.70 30.23 -15.46
C CYS A 551 23.72 30.34 -16.98
N HIS A 552 23.79 29.19 -17.64
CA HIS A 552 23.65 29.10 -19.09
C HIS A 552 22.32 28.38 -19.40
N VAL A 553 21.38 29.12 -19.98
CA VAL A 553 20.08 28.61 -20.42
C VAL A 553 20.05 28.61 -21.94
N ASN A 554 19.95 27.42 -22.54
CA ASN A 554 19.77 27.26 -23.97
C ASN A 554 18.42 26.59 -24.26
N THR A 555 17.70 27.07 -25.26
CA THR A 555 16.49 26.42 -25.77
C THR A 555 16.82 25.65 -27.05
N ASP A 556 16.73 24.32 -27.01
CA ASP A 556 16.95 23.47 -28.18
C ASP A 556 15.78 22.49 -28.38
N PHE A 557 15.68 21.98 -29.60
CA PHE A 557 14.73 20.96 -29.98
C PHE A 557 15.21 19.57 -29.55
N ALA A 558 14.39 18.82 -28.81
CA ALA A 558 14.68 17.46 -28.41
C ALA A 558 13.65 16.48 -29.00
N HIS A 559 14.11 15.25 -29.26
CA HIS A 559 13.22 14.16 -29.68
C HIS A 559 12.34 13.72 -28.50
N SER A 560 11.02 13.71 -28.68
CA SER A 560 10.03 13.45 -27.64
C SER A 560 10.21 12.10 -26.93
N SER A 561 10.65 11.07 -27.66
CA SER A 561 10.77 9.70 -27.14
C SER A 561 12.03 9.45 -26.31
N CYS A 562 13.18 10.03 -26.68
CA CYS A 562 14.45 9.83 -25.96
C CYS A 562 14.92 11.05 -25.16
N GLY A 563 14.29 12.22 -25.36
CA GLY A 563 14.63 13.47 -24.68
C GLY A 563 16.00 14.06 -25.06
N ARG A 564 16.65 13.55 -26.10
CA ARG A 564 17.97 14.01 -26.58
C ARG A 564 17.84 15.08 -27.66
N PRO A 565 18.81 16.02 -27.77
CA PRO A 565 18.74 17.09 -28.76
C PRO A 565 18.74 16.54 -30.19
N ALA A 566 17.82 17.05 -31.02
CA ALA A 566 17.72 16.73 -32.44
C ALA A 566 18.64 17.67 -33.24
N LYS A 567 19.41 17.11 -34.18
CA LYS A 567 20.30 17.89 -35.04
C LYS A 567 19.61 18.18 -36.38
N LEU A 568 19.73 19.42 -36.86
CA LEU A 568 19.28 19.77 -38.20
C LEU A 568 20.25 19.19 -39.23
N THR A 569 19.76 18.29 -40.07
CA THR A 569 20.53 17.76 -41.20
C THR A 569 20.68 18.79 -42.31
N PRO A 570 21.69 18.68 -43.19
CA PRO A 570 21.87 19.59 -44.32
C PRO A 570 20.67 19.63 -45.29
N SER A 571 19.81 18.60 -45.25
CA SER A 571 18.56 18.49 -46.02
C SER A 571 17.36 19.21 -45.38
N GLY A 572 17.52 19.82 -44.21
CA GLY A 572 16.46 20.56 -43.51
C GLY A 572 15.58 19.71 -42.59
N ASN A 573 15.85 18.40 -42.47
CA ASN A 573 15.11 17.50 -41.57
C ASN A 573 15.79 17.44 -40.20
N LEU A 574 15.01 17.28 -39.14
CA LEU A 574 15.53 17.08 -37.78
C LEU A 574 15.79 15.58 -37.56
N GLU A 575 17.04 15.19 -37.31
CA GLU A 575 17.41 13.80 -37.04
C GLU A 575 17.94 13.65 -35.61
N CYS A 576 17.45 12.63 -34.91
CA CYS A 576 18.01 12.24 -33.62
C CYS A 576 19.23 11.33 -33.83
N SER A 577 20.42 11.81 -33.45
CA SER A 577 21.68 11.03 -33.56
C SER A 577 21.67 9.72 -32.76
N PHE A 578 20.86 9.64 -31.71
CA PHE A 578 20.75 8.47 -30.84
C PHE A 578 19.76 7.44 -31.40
N CYS A 579 18.53 7.86 -31.73
CA CYS A 579 17.50 6.98 -32.28
C CYS A 579 17.69 6.69 -33.78
N GLN A 580 18.55 7.46 -34.46
CA GLN A 580 18.83 7.40 -35.89
C GLN A 580 17.55 7.48 -36.76
N CYS A 581 16.59 8.29 -36.34
CA CYS A 581 15.30 8.48 -37.02
C CYS A 581 15.06 9.95 -37.38
N SER A 582 14.33 10.20 -38.48
CA SER A 582 13.79 11.52 -38.82
C SER A 582 12.68 11.84 -37.84
N CYS A 583 12.82 12.96 -37.12
CA CYS A 583 11.97 13.33 -35.99
C CYS A 583 10.93 14.40 -36.36
N ASP A 584 10.69 14.70 -37.64
CA ASP A 584 9.99 15.92 -38.08
C ASP A 584 8.58 16.15 -37.46
N SER A 585 7.93 15.11 -36.90
CA SER A 585 6.64 15.21 -36.18
C SER A 585 6.72 14.93 -34.66
N GLU A 586 7.89 14.62 -34.11
CA GLU A 586 8.10 14.13 -32.75
C GLU A 586 9.10 15.00 -31.96
N VAL A 587 9.17 16.30 -32.25
CA VAL A 587 10.12 17.21 -31.60
C VAL A 587 9.41 18.09 -30.58
N VAL A 588 10.02 18.26 -29.41
CA VAL A 588 9.55 19.15 -28.34
C VAL A 588 10.65 20.17 -28.04
N ARG A 589 10.28 21.43 -27.82
CA ARG A 589 11.22 22.45 -27.34
C ARG A 589 11.61 22.15 -25.90
N THR A 590 12.90 22.18 -25.59
CA THR A 590 13.42 21.84 -24.27
C THR A 590 14.46 22.84 -23.80
N LEU A 591 14.48 23.08 -22.49
CA LEU A 591 15.50 23.89 -21.84
C LEU A 591 16.70 23.01 -21.52
N PHE A 592 17.90 23.54 -21.79
CA PHE A 592 19.17 23.02 -21.34
C PHE A 592 19.76 24.04 -20.39
N LEU A 593 19.79 23.69 -19.11
CA LEU A 593 20.24 24.55 -18.03
C LEU A 593 21.57 24.02 -17.49
N LYS A 594 22.57 24.90 -17.40
CA LYS A 594 23.75 24.68 -16.57
C LYS A 594 23.72 25.69 -15.44
N ILE A 595 23.75 25.22 -14.20
CA ILE A 595 23.49 26.03 -13.02
C ILE A 595 24.45 25.66 -11.87
N PRO A 596 25.04 26.66 -11.19
CA PRO A 596 25.70 26.45 -9.92
C PRO A 596 24.67 26.18 -8.82
N VAL A 597 24.83 25.06 -8.12
CA VAL A 597 24.05 24.69 -6.93
C VAL A 597 24.98 24.58 -5.73
N ALA A 598 24.55 25.09 -4.59
CA ALA A 598 25.33 25.07 -3.36
C ALA A 598 24.49 24.52 -2.21
N ASP A 599 25.14 23.97 -1.20
CA ASP A 599 24.54 23.70 0.10
C ASP A 599 25.35 24.45 1.18
N GLU A 600 25.20 24.07 2.46
CA GLU A 600 25.99 24.65 3.55
C GLU A 600 27.46 24.21 3.52
N THR A 601 27.80 23.16 2.74
CA THR A 601 29.08 22.46 2.80
C THR A 601 29.97 22.70 1.59
N ALA A 602 29.39 22.74 0.38
CA ALA A 602 30.11 22.83 -0.88
C ALA A 602 29.27 23.51 -1.97
N LYS A 603 29.93 23.81 -3.09
CA LYS A 603 29.32 24.38 -4.30
C LYS A 603 29.74 23.54 -5.49
N ILE A 604 28.77 23.09 -6.27
CA ILE A 604 29.00 22.31 -7.49
C ILE A 604 28.32 22.98 -8.69
N PHE A 605 28.79 22.63 -9.88
CA PHE A 605 28.13 23.00 -11.12
C PHE A 605 27.39 21.77 -11.64
N GLY A 606 26.10 21.91 -11.89
CA GLY A 606 25.25 20.85 -12.42
C GLY A 606 24.63 21.25 -13.75
N TRP A 607 24.20 20.26 -14.53
CA TRP A 607 23.40 20.49 -15.73
C TRP A 607 22.11 19.67 -15.69
N CYS A 608 21.02 20.22 -16.21
CA CYS A 608 19.75 19.52 -16.38
C CYS A 608 19.11 19.92 -17.70
N SER A 609 18.13 19.13 -18.16
CA SER A 609 17.35 19.53 -19.32
C SER A 609 15.91 19.01 -19.29
N GLY A 610 15.07 19.57 -20.16
CA GLY A 610 13.66 19.16 -20.30
C GLY A 610 12.82 19.53 -19.07
N PRO A 611 11.95 18.63 -18.58
CA PRO A 611 11.06 18.92 -17.45
C PRO A 611 11.78 19.33 -16.18
N THR A 612 12.93 18.71 -15.87
CA THR A 612 13.73 19.05 -14.68
C THR A 612 14.27 20.48 -14.74
N ALA A 613 14.69 20.94 -15.93
CA ALA A 613 15.14 22.32 -16.10
C ALA A 613 13.98 23.32 -16.02
N ALA A 614 12.81 22.97 -16.55
CA ALA A 614 11.60 23.78 -16.40
C ALA A 614 11.15 23.89 -14.94
N GLU A 615 11.29 22.81 -14.16
CA GLU A 615 10.96 22.78 -12.74
C GLU A 615 11.94 23.61 -11.89
N MET A 616 13.24 23.61 -12.24
CA MET A 616 14.25 24.47 -11.60
C MET A 616 14.09 25.95 -11.97
N LEU A 617 13.68 26.25 -13.21
CA LEU A 617 13.45 27.62 -13.65
C LEU A 617 12.01 28.11 -13.36
N GLN A 618 11.10 27.24 -12.91
CA GLN A 618 9.69 27.54 -12.70
C GLN A 618 8.97 28.16 -13.93
N ILE A 619 9.46 27.86 -15.14
CA ILE A 619 8.92 28.36 -16.41
C ILE A 619 9.05 27.28 -17.50
N SER A 620 8.07 27.21 -18.39
CA SER A 620 8.14 26.26 -19.51
C SER A 620 9.13 26.72 -20.59
N ALA A 621 9.58 25.78 -21.42
CA ALA A 621 10.51 26.08 -22.51
C ALA A 621 9.93 27.02 -23.58
N ASP A 622 8.61 26.96 -23.79
CA ASP A 622 7.90 27.80 -24.75
C ASP A 622 7.72 29.22 -24.20
N GLU A 623 7.27 29.35 -22.95
CA GLU A 623 7.14 30.67 -22.28
C GLU A 623 8.49 31.37 -22.15
N PHE A 624 9.55 30.64 -21.80
CA PHE A 624 10.90 31.23 -21.70
C PHE A 624 11.40 31.76 -23.06
N PHE A 625 11.08 31.06 -24.16
CA PHE A 625 11.47 31.49 -25.49
C PHE A 625 10.70 32.74 -25.96
N GLU A 626 9.47 32.95 -25.48
CA GLU A 626 8.68 34.14 -25.79
C GLU A 626 9.14 35.40 -25.03
N LEU A 627 9.94 35.24 -23.96
CA LEU A 627 10.51 36.37 -23.23
C LEU A 627 11.51 37.17 -24.10
N PRO A 628 11.56 38.51 -23.97
CA PRO A 628 12.64 39.32 -24.56
C PRO A 628 14.03 38.85 -24.11
N GLU A 629 15.06 39.00 -24.96
CA GLU A 629 16.44 38.57 -24.65
C GLU A 629 16.97 39.16 -23.33
N ASP A 630 16.63 40.41 -23.04
CA ASP A 630 16.99 41.09 -21.78
C ASP A 630 16.34 40.41 -20.56
N GLU A 631 15.08 39.97 -20.70
CA GLU A 631 14.35 39.25 -19.65
C GLU A 631 14.86 37.82 -19.50
N GLN A 632 15.19 37.12 -20.59
CA GLN A 632 15.81 35.79 -20.54
C GLN A 632 17.13 35.79 -19.77
N PHE A 633 17.93 36.84 -19.92
CA PHE A 633 19.20 37.00 -19.20
C PHE A 633 18.99 37.31 -17.70
N MET A 634 17.99 38.13 -17.38
CA MET A 634 17.71 38.54 -16.00
C MET A 634 16.90 37.51 -15.21
N TYR A 635 16.06 36.72 -15.87
CA TYR A 635 15.10 35.82 -15.27
C TYR A 635 15.72 34.82 -14.28
N PRO A 636 16.83 34.12 -14.60
CA PRO A 636 17.47 33.23 -13.64
C PRO A 636 17.85 33.94 -12.34
N SER A 637 18.27 35.22 -12.40
CA SER A 637 18.67 35.99 -11.21
C SER A 637 17.53 36.21 -10.21
N SER A 638 16.28 36.12 -10.66
CA SER A 638 15.11 36.20 -9.78
C SER A 638 14.92 34.97 -8.87
N LEU A 639 15.53 33.84 -9.24
CA LEU A 639 15.44 32.56 -8.53
C LEU A 639 16.64 32.34 -7.59
N GLU A 640 17.47 33.37 -7.38
CA GLU A 640 18.62 33.28 -6.49
C GLU A 640 18.18 33.03 -5.04
N ASN A 641 18.86 32.09 -4.37
CA ASN A 641 18.54 31.58 -3.02
C ASN A 641 17.28 30.71 -2.89
N GLU A 642 16.61 30.36 -3.98
CA GLU A 642 15.57 29.33 -3.91
C GLU A 642 16.15 27.96 -3.56
N CYS A 643 15.41 27.20 -2.75
CA CYS A 643 15.84 25.90 -2.23
C CYS A 643 15.11 24.76 -2.96
N PHE A 644 15.88 23.76 -3.37
CA PHE A 644 15.40 22.58 -4.07
C PHE A 644 15.94 21.31 -3.43
N VAL A 645 15.16 20.23 -3.51
CA VAL A 645 15.67 18.86 -3.34
C VAL A 645 15.96 18.31 -4.73
N VAL A 646 17.19 17.86 -4.95
CA VAL A 646 17.67 17.43 -6.27
C VAL A 646 18.26 16.01 -6.23
N ALA A 647 18.03 15.26 -7.31
CA ALA A 647 18.75 14.02 -7.59
C ALA A 647 19.95 14.33 -8.50
N LEU A 648 21.14 13.97 -8.03
CA LEU A 648 22.43 14.22 -8.67
C LEU A 648 23.07 12.90 -9.09
N VAL A 649 23.59 12.88 -10.32
CA VAL A 649 24.27 11.73 -10.90
C VAL A 649 25.60 12.18 -11.52
N ASN A 650 26.66 11.40 -11.33
CA ASN A 650 27.94 11.65 -11.98
C ASN A 650 27.92 11.10 -13.42
N SER A 651 28.00 11.99 -14.40
CA SER A 651 28.01 11.67 -15.83
C SER A 651 29.42 11.49 -16.41
N LYS A 652 30.49 11.75 -15.63
CA LYS A 652 31.89 11.59 -16.06
C LYS A 652 32.54 10.39 -15.39
N ARG A 653 32.67 9.29 -16.12
CA ARG A 653 33.56 8.18 -15.74
C ARG A 653 34.84 8.15 -16.60
N PRO A 654 36.03 8.07 -15.99
CA PRO A 654 37.27 7.80 -16.70
C PRO A 654 37.41 6.29 -16.92
N GLY A 655 37.27 5.78 -18.15
CA GLY A 655 37.65 4.38 -18.39
C GLY A 655 37.26 3.70 -19.70
N TYR A 656 36.22 4.13 -20.40
CA TYR A 656 35.76 3.42 -21.60
C TYR A 656 35.70 4.32 -22.83
N GLY A 657 36.16 3.74 -23.95
CA GLY A 657 36.67 4.45 -25.12
C GLY A 657 35.74 5.49 -25.72
N ARG A 658 36.39 6.55 -26.22
CA ARG A 658 35.90 7.60 -27.11
C ARG A 658 35.06 7.01 -28.24
N GLY A 659 33.75 6.88 -28.02
CA GLY A 659 32.79 6.30 -28.95
C GLY A 659 31.52 7.14 -29.04
N HIS A 660 31.57 8.19 -29.85
CA HIS A 660 30.46 8.88 -30.52
C HIS A 660 29.17 9.30 -29.78
N CYS A 661 29.08 9.21 -28.45
CA CYS A 661 27.98 9.81 -27.71
C CYS A 661 28.41 11.16 -27.10
N ILE A 662 27.76 12.22 -27.56
CA ILE A 662 27.81 13.60 -27.06
C ILE A 662 29.07 14.39 -27.49
N ASP A 663 29.07 14.87 -28.74
CA ASP A 663 29.77 16.13 -29.07
C ASP A 663 28.94 17.29 -28.47
N LEU A 664 28.98 17.43 -27.14
CA LEU A 664 28.81 18.72 -26.47
C LEU A 664 30.22 19.20 -26.22
N GLU A 665 30.59 20.29 -26.88
CA GLU A 665 31.86 20.99 -26.71
C GLU A 665 32.31 21.02 -25.24
N ASP A 666 33.44 20.36 -24.98
CA ASP A 666 34.49 20.73 -24.02
C ASP A 666 34.07 21.45 -22.72
N ASN A 667 33.06 20.93 -22.00
CA ASN A 667 32.58 21.57 -20.77
C ASN A 667 32.82 20.74 -19.51
N ALA A 668 33.45 21.41 -18.54
CA ALA A 668 34.03 20.89 -17.29
C ALA A 668 33.05 20.27 -16.28
N VAL A 669 31.76 20.18 -16.58
CA VAL A 669 30.70 19.82 -15.63
C VAL A 669 30.48 18.30 -15.55
N SER A 670 30.69 17.69 -14.39
CA SER A 670 30.57 16.23 -14.17
C SER A 670 29.20 15.77 -13.67
N TRP A 671 28.34 16.68 -13.21
CA TRP A 671 27.12 16.33 -12.48
C TRP A 671 25.86 16.65 -13.27
N GLU A 672 25.01 15.65 -13.47
CA GLU A 672 23.67 15.76 -14.04
C GLU A 672 22.64 15.85 -12.91
N ILE A 673 21.80 16.89 -12.95
CA ILE A 673 20.59 16.97 -12.09
C ILE A 673 19.47 16.27 -12.86
N THR A 674 19.16 15.05 -12.44
CA THR A 674 18.16 14.21 -13.13
C THR A 674 16.74 14.60 -12.76
N ARG A 675 16.53 15.08 -11.53
CA ARG A 675 15.24 15.55 -11.02
C ARG A 675 15.43 16.65 -9.97
N ALA A 676 14.49 17.57 -9.87
CA ALA A 676 14.51 18.68 -8.94
C ALA A 676 13.09 18.93 -8.43
N GLN A 677 12.94 19.38 -7.19
CA GLN A 677 11.66 19.77 -6.63
C GLN A 677 11.85 20.94 -5.68
N ASN A 678 11.00 21.96 -5.83
CA ASN A 678 11.06 23.15 -4.98
C ASN A 678 10.56 22.82 -3.55
N VAL A 679 11.35 23.17 -2.54
CA VAL A 679 11.04 22.95 -1.12
C VAL A 679 9.77 23.70 -0.69
N ASN A 680 9.46 24.84 -1.31
CA ASN A 680 8.27 25.64 -0.98
C ASN A 680 6.96 25.01 -1.50
N ASN A 681 7.04 24.03 -2.40
CA ASN A 681 5.89 23.28 -2.93
C ASN A 681 5.76 21.88 -2.30
N ALA A 682 6.62 21.51 -1.35
CA ALA A 682 6.49 20.28 -0.57
C ALA A 682 5.55 20.57 0.62
N GLY A 683 4.27 20.19 0.47
CA GLY A 683 3.24 20.32 1.50
C GLY A 683 3.33 19.26 2.60
#